data_AF-A0A2A8Q0N2-F1
#
_entry.id   AF-A0A2A8Q0N2-F1
#
_cell.length_a   1.000
_cell.length_b   1.000
_cell.length_c   1.000
_cell.angle_alpha   90.00
_cell.angle_beta   90.00
_cell.angle_gamma   90.00
#
_symmetry.space_group_name_H-M   'P 1'
#
loop_
_entity.id
_entity.type
_entity.pdbx_description
1 polymer ?
#
loop_
_entity_poly.entity_id
_entity_poly.type
_entity_poly.pdbx_seq_one_letter_code
_entity_poly.pdbx_strand_id
1 'polypeptide(L)'
;MKLKTSLNFRGYPDKNEVVYYDGEERVIEVDEFEKLWSLLKVLENPKGDILENIYAWKIKNRMEDQELQDIIEFINENHLVYKQRYEGETEEQLFNFRNSNYFSVHDRTVYADTIVQKMKSLKVVVIGAGTIGATLCMTLSKIGVGEIIIIDFDTVESKNIRAQTVFQTEDIHKKKIDVIQEKLNRMDPYVKTQGFDMKIETIHDLLQVDLSGVNYIFGSFDEASLQLHKDIMDYCDKENMKYFLMGYHNDFVKVLNVSNYNDGNVILENSFKNYHTDNVICENRGTIIQSLAVSLIITRILFEDITNEKHHLKDGYSFDFINFQTTTNNTFKPQYETFIQSLQSIIPLEPDKLRRQIKEISNVYYAAGRNLPKVMELEILSMHQAFDILIHMDQLSHLQLEEAYNEFLTLMNDIEELDGNEEEYEQYLQIIRSIRIPYDGEIYSIFEAFEMMRSLQNYGQKEELQKDIYDILKNKGNKILQFFIKSKKRYLAMESSNYYMEVFGVKEETLLTFEEKLQQKFHDLIMKSLSLMFPNSSGEVQANFLTYNEEQRTTVPIEEAKELIVTSLKKHGQDRWTNYIERMFQDNLIQIYNEVEVNKTYYFPSIKESRILCNYHDDVDSLFILCHELGHAYFNKSYDESFFDDSTQLLNEVMAYYFEITCVQAILRNNDVGEDIRKEIARQYVKRIHQVVLSTYSVHLFEKSLIKHVQEYGEISIKEFLKIREEYNKHPFFEGIRFQNETYSYFNPLLKASFIFEFGDHVLPPIAYLLSVRLCREENSTIPKDIQIQEALFNGIYRTEDFLNCMSKELSYGEFMEQSMDELLQKLHTLQSVMLEEGVCSD
;
A
#
# COMPACT_ATOMS: atom_id res chain seq x y z
N MET A 1 23.42 -36.86 28.50
CA MET A 1 23.16 -35.75 27.55
C MET A 1 22.52 -36.34 26.31
N LYS A 2 21.62 -35.65 25.61
CA LYS A 2 21.12 -36.08 24.29
C LYS A 2 20.91 -34.84 23.45
N LEU A 3 21.37 -34.84 22.21
CA LEU A 3 21.23 -33.71 21.30
C LEU A 3 19.75 -33.39 21.09
N LYS A 4 19.41 -32.09 21.12
CA LYS A 4 18.07 -31.60 20.78
C LYS A 4 17.89 -31.61 19.25
N THR A 5 17.59 -32.78 18.68
CA THR A 5 17.37 -32.90 17.23
C THR A 5 16.22 -32.02 16.71
N SER A 6 15.33 -31.54 17.60
CA SER A 6 14.30 -30.54 17.30
C SER A 6 14.86 -29.18 16.86
N LEU A 7 16.15 -28.89 17.14
CA LEU A 7 16.84 -27.70 16.66
C LEU A 7 17.28 -27.80 15.19
N ASN A 8 17.00 -28.90 14.47
CA ASN A 8 17.26 -29.04 13.04
C ASN A 8 18.70 -28.71 12.61
N PHE A 9 19.70 -29.32 13.27
CA PHE A 9 21.12 -29.13 12.93
C PHE A 9 21.44 -29.50 11.47
N ARG A 10 22.14 -28.60 10.77
CA ARG A 10 22.70 -28.76 9.42
C ARG A 10 24.19 -28.46 9.48
N GLY A 11 24.99 -29.30 8.83
CA GLY A 11 26.43 -29.09 8.74
C GLY A 11 26.83 -28.63 7.35
N TYR A 12 27.71 -27.62 7.27
CA TYR A 12 28.30 -27.11 6.04
C TYR A 12 29.82 -27.28 6.09
N PRO A 13 30.34 -28.46 5.68
CA PRO A 13 31.77 -28.76 5.76
C PRO A 13 32.63 -27.75 4.99
N ASP A 14 32.19 -27.30 3.82
CA ASP A 14 32.94 -26.36 2.96
C ASP A 14 33.09 -24.96 3.57
N LYS A 15 32.23 -24.61 4.53
CA LYS A 15 32.24 -23.32 5.24
C LYS A 15 32.72 -23.43 6.67
N ASN A 16 32.97 -24.66 7.16
CA ASN A 16 33.26 -24.92 8.56
C ASN A 16 32.18 -24.39 9.52
N GLU A 17 30.91 -24.57 9.15
CA GLU A 17 29.76 -24.06 9.90
C GLU A 17 28.81 -25.19 10.33
N VAL A 18 28.29 -25.11 11.55
CA VAL A 18 27.12 -25.87 12.00
C VAL A 18 25.97 -24.91 12.22
N VAL A 19 24.89 -25.08 11.46
CA VAL A 19 23.70 -24.25 11.53
C VAL A 19 22.60 -25.00 12.27
N TYR A 20 21.88 -24.34 13.17
CA TYR A 20 20.69 -24.90 13.81
C TYR A 20 19.63 -23.82 13.98
N TYR A 21 18.38 -24.22 14.18
CA TYR A 21 17.23 -23.33 14.30
C TYR A 21 16.60 -23.46 15.68
N ASP A 22 16.68 -22.40 16.48
CA ASP A 22 16.06 -22.31 17.82
C ASP A 22 14.91 -21.28 17.87
N GLY A 23 14.35 -20.96 16.70
CA GLY A 23 13.47 -19.79 16.48
C GLY A 23 14.11 -18.75 15.57
N GLU A 24 15.45 -18.72 15.52
CA GLU A 24 16.25 -18.01 14.52
C GLU A 24 17.33 -18.96 13.99
N GLU A 25 17.87 -18.67 12.80
CA GLU A 25 19.01 -19.40 12.29
C GLU A 25 20.26 -19.03 13.09
N ARG A 26 20.89 -20.02 13.73
CA ARG A 26 22.12 -19.89 14.52
C ARG A 26 23.25 -20.54 13.78
N VAL A 27 24.34 -19.80 13.58
CA VAL A 27 25.57 -20.30 12.96
C VAL A 27 26.63 -20.48 14.02
N ILE A 28 27.20 -21.68 14.09
CA ILE A 28 28.40 -21.98 14.88
C ILE A 28 29.54 -22.14 13.89
N GLU A 29 30.43 -21.16 13.83
CA GLU A 29 31.70 -21.27 13.12
C GLU A 29 32.66 -22.13 13.96
N VAL A 30 33.32 -23.10 13.32
CA VAL A 30 34.22 -24.04 14.01
C VAL A 30 35.52 -24.24 13.24
N ASP A 31 36.66 -24.24 13.91
CA ASP A 31 37.94 -24.49 13.23
C ASP A 31 38.03 -25.92 12.65
N GLU A 32 37.38 -26.89 13.30
CA GLU A 32 37.41 -28.30 12.92
C GLU A 32 35.99 -28.91 12.86
N PHE A 33 35.29 -28.64 11.75
CA PHE A 33 33.91 -29.09 11.53
C PHE A 33 33.68 -30.59 11.80
N GLU A 34 34.55 -31.45 11.26
CA GLU A 34 34.42 -32.91 11.38
C GLU A 34 34.46 -33.40 12.84
N LYS A 35 35.21 -32.71 13.71
CA LYS A 35 35.25 -33.03 15.14
C LYS A 35 33.91 -32.69 15.79
N LEU A 36 33.47 -31.43 15.72
CA LEU A 36 32.20 -31.05 16.36
C LEU A 36 31.03 -31.88 15.80
N TRP A 37 30.93 -32.03 14.49
CA TRP A 37 29.84 -32.78 13.85
C TRP A 37 29.80 -34.25 14.28
N SER A 38 30.97 -34.91 14.36
CA SER A 38 31.02 -36.31 14.82
C SER A 38 30.68 -36.47 16.31
N LEU A 39 30.99 -35.48 17.16
CA LEU A 39 30.51 -35.47 18.56
C LEU A 39 28.99 -35.27 18.63
N LEU A 40 28.43 -34.34 17.86
CA LEU A 40 26.98 -34.15 17.77
C LEU A 40 26.28 -35.45 17.32
N LYS A 41 26.88 -36.23 16.40
CA LYS A 41 26.39 -37.56 16.02
C LYS A 41 26.41 -38.59 17.14
N VAL A 42 27.40 -38.55 18.03
CA VAL A 42 27.41 -39.38 19.25
C VAL A 42 26.25 -38.98 20.17
N LEU A 43 25.95 -37.69 20.27
CA LEU A 43 24.89 -37.15 21.13
C LEU A 43 23.48 -37.27 20.51
N GLU A 44 23.35 -37.38 19.19
CA GLU A 44 22.07 -37.50 18.45
C GLU A 44 21.25 -38.71 18.93
N ASN A 45 21.92 -39.86 19.04
CA ASN A 45 21.27 -41.11 19.39
C ASN A 45 22.20 -41.99 20.24
N PRO A 46 22.42 -41.62 21.51
CA PRO A 46 23.38 -42.31 22.36
C PRO A 46 22.91 -43.76 22.58
N LYS A 47 23.73 -44.72 22.16
CA LYS A 47 23.53 -46.15 22.42
C LYS A 47 24.48 -46.59 23.52
N GLY A 48 23.96 -47.23 24.57
CA GLY A 48 24.78 -47.64 25.71
C GLY A 48 25.20 -46.44 26.57
N ASP A 49 26.32 -46.55 27.29
CA ASP A 49 26.82 -45.50 28.17
C ASP A 49 27.40 -44.34 27.36
N ILE A 50 26.82 -43.14 27.54
CA ILE A 50 27.23 -41.96 26.80
C ILE A 50 28.60 -41.43 27.20
N LEU A 51 29.00 -41.61 28.47
CA LEU A 51 30.31 -41.19 28.94
C LEU A 51 31.38 -42.04 28.27
N GLU A 52 31.19 -43.37 28.21
CA GLU A 52 32.11 -44.27 27.50
C GLU A 52 32.22 -43.90 26.00
N ASN A 53 31.10 -43.58 25.35
CA ASN A 53 31.10 -43.17 23.95
C ASN A 53 31.83 -41.84 23.71
N ILE A 54 31.64 -40.84 24.59
CA ILE A 54 32.35 -39.55 24.50
C ILE A 54 33.85 -39.78 24.74
N TYR A 55 34.24 -40.60 25.72
CA TYR A 55 35.65 -40.94 25.97
C TYR A 55 36.28 -41.67 24.77
N ALA A 56 35.58 -42.65 24.18
CA ALA A 56 36.06 -43.33 22.97
C ALA A 56 36.21 -42.37 21.78
N TRP A 57 35.25 -41.45 21.62
CA TRP A 57 35.29 -40.40 20.60
C TRP A 57 36.49 -39.46 20.81
N LYS A 58 36.76 -39.03 22.05
CA LYS A 58 37.91 -38.19 22.42
C LYS A 58 39.23 -38.85 22.01
N ILE A 59 39.43 -40.12 22.39
CA ILE A 59 40.65 -40.89 22.06
C ILE A 59 40.82 -41.00 20.54
N LYS A 60 39.74 -41.28 19.80
CA LYS A 60 39.76 -41.41 18.34
C LYS A 60 40.19 -40.10 17.65
N ASN A 61 39.75 -38.96 18.16
CA ASN A 61 40.04 -37.63 17.59
C ASN A 61 41.29 -36.95 18.17
N ARG A 62 42.04 -37.64 19.05
CA ARG A 62 43.28 -37.13 19.70
C ARG A 62 43.06 -35.78 20.41
N MET A 63 41.91 -35.62 21.04
CA MET A 63 41.49 -34.39 21.70
C MET A 63 42.03 -34.32 23.14
N GLU A 64 42.48 -33.14 23.57
CA GLU A 64 42.93 -32.91 24.96
C GLU A 64 41.74 -32.80 25.93
N ASP A 65 41.96 -33.02 27.23
CA ASP A 65 40.89 -32.92 28.25
C ASP A 65 40.27 -31.52 28.31
N GLN A 66 41.09 -30.47 28.20
CA GLN A 66 40.63 -29.09 28.24
C GLN A 66 39.75 -28.76 27.01
N GLU A 67 40.19 -29.15 25.81
CA GLU A 67 39.45 -28.93 24.56
C GLU A 67 38.07 -29.63 24.58
N LEU A 68 38.00 -30.87 25.10
CA LEU A 68 36.72 -31.56 25.29
C LEU A 68 35.83 -30.82 26.30
N GLN A 69 36.40 -30.33 27.39
CA GLN A 69 35.65 -29.62 28.42
C GLN A 69 35.06 -28.32 27.86
N ASP A 70 35.83 -27.56 27.10
CA ASP A 70 35.39 -26.31 26.46
C ASP A 70 34.23 -26.58 25.48
N ILE A 71 34.29 -27.66 24.69
CA ILE A 71 33.21 -28.06 23.76
C ILE A 71 31.94 -28.46 24.53
N ILE A 72 32.07 -29.20 25.63
CA ILE A 72 30.93 -29.60 26.45
C ILE A 72 30.31 -28.39 27.16
N GLU A 73 31.12 -27.46 27.62
CA GLU A 73 30.67 -26.19 28.20
C GLU A 73 29.90 -25.37 27.15
N PHE A 74 30.47 -25.21 25.96
CA PHE A 74 29.81 -24.57 24.82
C PHE A 74 28.45 -25.21 24.47
N ILE A 75 28.38 -26.55 24.37
CA ILE A 75 27.13 -27.29 24.09
C ILE A 75 26.07 -27.03 25.18
N ASN A 76 26.49 -26.90 26.44
CA ASN A 76 25.59 -26.64 27.56
C ASN A 76 25.14 -25.18 27.65
N GLU A 77 26.06 -24.23 27.47
CA GLU A 77 25.79 -22.78 27.44
C GLU A 77 24.84 -22.42 26.30
N ASN A 78 25.03 -23.04 25.12
CA ASN A 78 24.14 -22.86 23.97
C ASN A 78 22.91 -23.79 24.00
N HIS A 79 22.69 -24.53 25.10
CA HIS A 79 21.49 -25.34 25.33
C HIS A 79 21.15 -26.38 24.23
N LEU A 80 22.18 -26.91 23.56
CA LEU A 80 22.05 -27.82 22.41
C LEU A 80 21.64 -29.26 22.80
N VAL A 81 21.69 -29.58 24.09
CA VAL A 81 21.35 -30.91 24.63
C VAL A 81 20.23 -30.83 25.68
N TYR A 82 19.45 -31.91 25.81
CA TYR A 82 18.51 -32.07 26.92
C TYR A 82 19.27 -32.27 28.25
N LYS A 83 18.96 -31.45 29.27
CA LYS A 83 19.41 -31.65 30.66
C LYS A 83 18.67 -32.85 31.25
N GLN A 84 19.31 -34.02 31.22
CA GLN A 84 18.95 -35.23 31.99
C GLN A 84 17.56 -35.83 31.70
N ARG A 85 17.52 -36.96 30.96
CA ARG A 85 16.31 -37.81 30.94
C ARG A 85 16.27 -38.62 32.23
N TYR A 86 15.18 -38.54 32.97
CA TYR A 86 14.92 -39.44 34.09
C TYR A 86 14.77 -40.86 33.57
N GLU A 87 15.44 -41.84 34.17
CA GLU A 87 15.11 -43.25 33.96
C GLU A 87 13.70 -43.50 34.55
N GLY A 88 12.71 -43.79 33.69
CA GLY A 88 11.34 -44.13 34.10
C GLY A 88 10.23 -43.15 33.65
N GLU A 89 10.17 -42.80 32.36
CA GLU A 89 9.07 -41.99 31.81
C GLU A 89 7.72 -42.75 31.89
N THR A 90 6.67 -42.09 32.38
CA THR A 90 5.28 -42.60 32.40
C THR A 90 4.67 -42.66 30.99
N GLU A 91 3.64 -43.49 30.76
CA GLU A 91 2.94 -43.56 29.46
C GLU A 91 2.40 -42.19 29.00
N GLU A 92 1.95 -41.36 29.95
CA GLU A 92 1.50 -39.98 29.68
C GLU A 92 2.64 -39.06 29.21
N GLN A 93 3.83 -39.17 29.81
CA GLN A 93 5.00 -38.40 29.39
C GLN A 93 5.45 -38.80 27.98
N LEU A 94 5.39 -40.09 27.65
CA LEU A 94 5.64 -40.58 26.30
C LEU A 94 4.58 -40.10 25.31
N PHE A 95 3.31 -40.03 25.73
CA PHE A 95 2.20 -39.53 24.92
C PHE A 95 2.41 -38.05 24.53
N ASN A 96 2.87 -37.22 25.47
CA ASN A 96 3.14 -35.79 25.26
C ASN A 96 4.55 -35.46 24.74
N PHE A 97 5.35 -36.47 24.37
CA PHE A 97 6.77 -36.30 24.03
C PHE A 97 7.03 -35.27 22.91
N ARG A 98 6.20 -35.24 21.86
CA ARG A 98 6.36 -34.29 20.75
C ARG A 98 6.08 -32.85 21.17
N ASN A 99 5.06 -32.65 22.00
CA ASN A 99 4.72 -31.33 22.55
C ASN A 99 5.86 -30.84 23.46
N SER A 100 6.37 -31.72 24.34
CA SER A 100 7.53 -31.38 25.19
C SER A 100 8.76 -30.97 24.36
N ASN A 101 9.10 -31.74 23.31
CA ASN A 101 10.22 -31.36 22.45
C ASN A 101 9.99 -30.02 21.73
N TYR A 102 8.78 -29.79 21.22
CA TYR A 102 8.42 -28.54 20.54
C TYR A 102 8.54 -27.34 21.49
N PHE A 103 7.94 -27.43 22.68
CA PHE A 103 8.02 -26.37 23.70
C PHE A 103 9.47 -26.12 24.18
N SER A 104 10.31 -27.17 24.22
CA SER A 104 11.73 -27.06 24.61
C SER A 104 12.60 -26.23 23.67
N VAL A 105 12.12 -25.95 22.46
CA VAL A 105 12.79 -25.10 21.47
C VAL A 105 12.39 -23.63 21.64
N HIS A 106 11.18 -23.36 22.11
CA HIS A 106 10.58 -22.02 22.06
C HIS A 106 10.64 -21.22 23.37
N ASP A 107 11.09 -21.82 24.48
CA ASP A 107 11.29 -21.12 25.75
C ASP A 107 12.74 -21.29 26.25
N ARG A 108 13.47 -20.17 26.36
CA ARG A 108 14.85 -20.11 26.86
C ARG A 108 14.94 -20.03 28.39
N THR A 109 13.81 -19.83 29.05
CA THR A 109 13.71 -19.50 30.48
C THR A 109 12.99 -20.57 31.30
N VAL A 110 12.10 -21.34 30.68
CA VAL A 110 11.28 -22.39 31.32
C VAL A 110 11.59 -23.76 30.71
N TYR A 111 11.75 -24.77 31.56
CA TYR A 111 11.90 -26.15 31.12
C TYR A 111 10.61 -26.65 30.45
N ALA A 112 10.71 -27.36 29.32
CA ALA A 112 9.56 -27.86 28.57
C ALA A 112 8.56 -28.67 29.41
N ASP A 113 9.06 -29.47 30.35
CA ASP A 113 8.21 -30.22 31.29
C ASP A 113 7.34 -29.30 32.13
N THR A 114 7.85 -28.12 32.52
CA THR A 114 7.08 -27.11 33.26
C THR A 114 5.95 -26.53 32.40
N ILE A 115 6.20 -26.28 31.10
CA ILE A 115 5.16 -25.82 30.18
C ILE A 115 4.07 -26.89 30.01
N VAL A 116 4.46 -28.15 29.83
CA VAL A 116 3.51 -29.27 29.76
C VAL A 116 2.68 -29.39 31.05
N GLN A 117 3.31 -29.24 32.23
CA GLN A 117 2.56 -29.25 33.50
C GLN A 117 1.64 -28.03 33.64
N LYS A 118 2.06 -26.83 33.20
CA LYS A 118 1.21 -25.64 33.20
C LYS A 118 0.01 -25.80 32.25
N MET A 119 0.22 -26.32 31.03
CA MET A 119 -0.86 -26.67 30.09
C MET A 119 -1.84 -27.68 30.71
N LYS A 120 -1.32 -28.74 31.34
CA LYS A 120 -2.13 -29.75 32.03
C LYS A 120 -2.90 -29.18 33.22
N SER A 121 -2.42 -28.11 33.85
CA SER A 121 -3.14 -27.45 34.94
C SER A 121 -4.29 -26.57 34.46
N LEU A 122 -4.38 -26.27 33.16
CA LEU A 122 -5.42 -25.40 32.62
C LEU A 122 -6.79 -26.09 32.62
N LYS A 123 -7.79 -25.34 33.08
CA LYS A 123 -9.21 -25.64 32.92
C LYS A 123 -9.85 -24.56 32.06
N VAL A 124 -10.52 -24.95 30.98
CA VAL A 124 -11.08 -24.02 29.99
C VAL A 124 -12.55 -24.31 29.70
N VAL A 125 -13.30 -23.26 29.32
CA VAL A 125 -14.70 -23.36 28.89
C VAL A 125 -14.80 -22.95 27.44
N VAL A 126 -15.46 -23.77 26.61
CA VAL A 126 -15.80 -23.46 25.23
C VAL A 126 -17.31 -23.35 25.11
N ILE A 127 -17.80 -22.15 24.79
CA ILE A 127 -19.22 -21.87 24.61
C ILE A 127 -19.51 -21.84 23.10
N GLY A 128 -20.40 -22.72 22.64
CA GLY A 128 -20.70 -22.95 21.23
C GLY A 128 -19.72 -23.94 20.60
N ALA A 129 -20.22 -25.10 20.20
CA ALA A 129 -19.50 -26.16 19.49
C ALA A 129 -19.82 -26.15 17.99
N GLY A 130 -19.88 -24.94 17.41
CA GLY A 130 -19.97 -24.72 15.97
C GLY A 130 -18.65 -25.03 15.25
N THR A 131 -18.46 -24.42 14.07
CA THR A 131 -17.27 -24.65 13.23
C THR A 131 -15.96 -24.36 13.97
N ILE A 132 -15.88 -23.23 14.67
CA ILE A 132 -14.70 -22.86 15.47
C ILE A 132 -14.58 -23.73 16.72
N GLY A 133 -15.60 -23.72 17.59
CA GLY A 133 -15.50 -24.32 18.93
C GLY A 133 -15.23 -25.83 18.93
N ALA A 134 -15.81 -26.57 17.98
CA ALA A 134 -15.57 -28.00 17.85
C ALA A 134 -14.10 -28.33 17.50
N THR A 135 -13.51 -27.60 16.54
CA THR A 135 -12.10 -27.76 16.16
C THR A 135 -11.17 -27.27 17.29
N LEU A 136 -11.56 -26.22 18.01
CA LEU A 136 -10.80 -25.74 19.16
C LEU A 136 -10.71 -26.79 20.27
N CYS A 137 -11.82 -27.46 20.62
CA CYS A 137 -11.83 -28.53 21.62
C CYS A 137 -10.83 -29.65 21.30
N MET A 138 -10.80 -30.09 20.03
CA MET A 138 -9.85 -31.09 19.54
C MET A 138 -8.41 -30.61 19.66
N THR A 139 -8.15 -29.34 19.35
CA THR A 139 -6.82 -28.74 19.41
C THR A 139 -6.34 -28.60 20.85
N LEU A 140 -7.18 -28.08 21.75
CA LEU A 140 -6.88 -27.89 23.18
C LEU A 140 -6.49 -29.22 23.85
N SER A 141 -7.21 -30.30 23.56
CA SER A 141 -6.83 -31.63 24.05
C SER A 141 -5.46 -32.06 23.49
N LYS A 142 -5.23 -31.92 22.18
CA LYS A 142 -3.96 -32.35 21.56
C LYS A 142 -2.72 -31.59 22.03
N ILE A 143 -2.88 -30.35 22.51
CA ILE A 143 -1.77 -29.56 23.08
C ILE A 143 -1.58 -29.80 24.58
N GLY A 144 -2.43 -30.61 25.20
CA GLY A 144 -2.31 -31.06 26.59
C GLY A 144 -3.03 -30.19 27.62
N VAL A 145 -4.10 -29.49 27.25
CA VAL A 145 -4.99 -28.82 28.23
C VAL A 145 -5.67 -29.87 29.09
N GLY A 146 -5.62 -29.70 30.42
CA GLY A 146 -6.05 -30.75 31.36
C GLY A 146 -7.55 -30.94 31.47
N GLU A 147 -8.33 -29.86 31.43
CA GLU A 147 -9.80 -29.95 31.54
C GLU A 147 -10.51 -29.01 30.55
N ILE A 148 -11.47 -29.56 29.80
CA ILE A 148 -12.27 -28.83 28.81
C ILE A 148 -13.76 -28.99 29.16
N ILE A 149 -14.42 -27.88 29.46
CA ILE A 149 -15.87 -27.80 29.60
C ILE A 149 -16.46 -27.29 28.28
N ILE A 150 -17.46 -27.96 27.76
CA ILE A 150 -18.09 -27.69 26.47
C ILE A 150 -19.56 -27.41 26.70
N ILE A 151 -20.05 -26.28 26.20
CA ILE A 151 -21.44 -25.86 26.34
C ILE A 151 -22.01 -25.66 24.93
N ASP A 152 -22.97 -26.50 24.55
CA ASP A 152 -23.65 -26.42 23.26
C ASP A 152 -24.96 -27.22 23.33
N PHE A 153 -26.00 -26.74 22.66
CA PHE A 153 -27.32 -27.37 22.67
C PHE A 153 -27.69 -28.05 21.33
N ASP A 154 -26.86 -27.88 20.31
CA ASP A 154 -27.14 -28.34 18.96
C ASP A 154 -26.95 -29.85 18.81
N THR A 155 -27.55 -30.35 17.75
CA THR A 155 -27.38 -31.71 17.25
C THR A 155 -26.53 -31.68 15.98
N VAL A 156 -25.79 -32.76 15.71
CA VAL A 156 -25.00 -32.88 14.48
C VAL A 156 -25.93 -32.97 13.26
N GLU A 157 -25.73 -32.07 12.30
CA GLU A 157 -26.39 -32.05 11.00
C GLU A 157 -25.44 -32.43 9.86
N SER A 158 -25.99 -32.82 8.71
CA SER A 158 -25.20 -33.17 7.52
C SER A 158 -24.24 -32.06 7.07
N LYS A 159 -24.61 -30.78 7.24
CA LYS A 159 -23.74 -29.63 6.91
C LYS A 159 -22.49 -29.59 7.76
N ASN A 160 -22.54 -30.13 8.98
CA ASN A 160 -21.43 -30.10 9.91
C ASN A 160 -20.29 -31.04 9.50
N ILE A 161 -20.54 -32.16 8.81
CA ILE A 161 -19.47 -33.15 8.57
C ILE A 161 -18.35 -32.62 7.67
N ARG A 162 -18.63 -31.62 6.83
CA ARG A 162 -17.61 -30.97 5.98
C ARG A 162 -16.95 -29.76 6.62
N ALA A 163 -17.65 -29.08 7.54
CA ALA A 163 -17.16 -27.87 8.19
C ALA A 163 -16.44 -28.15 9.52
N GLN A 164 -16.77 -29.23 10.21
CA GLN A 164 -16.34 -29.54 11.58
C GLN A 164 -15.60 -30.88 11.61
N THR A 165 -14.29 -30.81 11.86
CA THR A 165 -13.36 -31.95 11.83
C THR A 165 -13.74 -33.10 12.78
N VAL A 166 -14.47 -32.79 13.85
CA VAL A 166 -14.82 -33.75 14.88
C VAL A 166 -15.94 -34.70 14.45
N PHE A 167 -16.86 -34.33 13.56
CA PHE A 167 -18.06 -35.12 13.28
C PHE A 167 -17.91 -36.04 12.06
N GLN A 168 -18.52 -37.23 12.12
CA GLN A 168 -18.59 -38.19 11.02
C GLN A 168 -20.04 -38.43 10.60
N THR A 169 -20.25 -39.04 9.43
CA THR A 169 -21.61 -39.30 8.90
C THR A 169 -22.47 -40.12 9.86
N GLU A 170 -21.87 -41.04 10.64
CA GLU A 170 -22.59 -41.83 11.65
C GLU A 170 -23.04 -41.03 12.89
N ASP A 171 -22.57 -39.79 13.04
CA ASP A 171 -22.89 -38.94 14.19
C ASP A 171 -24.09 -38.04 13.96
N ILE A 172 -24.62 -37.98 12.74
CA ILE A 172 -25.81 -37.19 12.41
C ILE A 172 -26.95 -37.57 13.35
N HIS A 173 -27.67 -36.57 13.87
CA HIS A 173 -28.74 -36.67 14.86
C HIS A 173 -28.30 -36.94 16.31
N LYS A 174 -27.01 -37.10 16.60
CA LYS A 174 -26.51 -37.13 17.98
C LYS A 174 -26.23 -35.70 18.47
N LYS A 175 -26.30 -35.48 19.78
CA LYS A 175 -25.90 -34.21 20.39
C LYS A 175 -24.41 -33.95 20.12
N LYS A 176 -24.08 -32.72 19.74
CA LYS A 176 -22.69 -32.34 19.43
C LYS A 176 -21.77 -32.61 20.63
N ILE A 177 -22.23 -32.24 21.83
CA ILE A 177 -21.47 -32.43 23.07
C ILE A 177 -21.12 -33.89 23.34
N ASP A 178 -22.06 -34.82 23.16
CA ASP A 178 -21.86 -36.25 23.46
C ASP A 178 -20.77 -36.82 22.55
N VAL A 179 -20.86 -36.47 21.26
CA VAL A 179 -19.91 -36.92 20.24
C VAL A 179 -18.53 -36.32 20.46
N ILE A 180 -18.44 -35.03 20.79
CA ILE A 180 -17.15 -34.38 21.10
C ILE A 180 -16.51 -35.05 22.32
N GLN A 181 -17.26 -35.26 23.41
CA GLN A 181 -16.73 -35.92 24.60
C GLN A 181 -16.28 -37.35 24.31
N GLU A 182 -17.07 -38.14 23.58
CA GLU A 182 -16.72 -39.50 23.16
C GLU A 182 -15.39 -39.50 22.38
N LYS A 183 -15.22 -38.57 21.44
CA LYS A 183 -14.02 -38.50 20.59
C LYS A 183 -12.80 -37.97 21.32
N LEU A 184 -12.94 -36.96 22.18
CA LEU A 184 -11.85 -36.45 23.01
C LEU A 184 -11.34 -37.54 23.97
N ASN A 185 -12.23 -38.23 24.68
CA ASN A 185 -11.85 -39.29 25.62
C ASN A 185 -11.15 -40.48 24.92
N ARG A 186 -11.48 -40.75 23.65
CA ARG A 186 -10.77 -41.74 22.84
C ARG A 186 -9.42 -41.24 22.31
N MET A 187 -9.35 -39.95 21.98
CA MET A 187 -8.17 -39.34 21.40
C MET A 187 -7.08 -39.13 22.45
N ASP A 188 -7.46 -38.68 23.62
CA ASP A 188 -6.56 -38.35 24.72
C ASP A 188 -7.21 -38.81 26.05
N PRO A 189 -6.73 -39.91 26.65
CA PRO A 189 -7.30 -40.41 27.90
C PRO A 189 -6.91 -39.57 29.13
N TYR A 190 -6.04 -38.57 28.96
CA TYR A 190 -5.51 -37.74 30.05
C TYR A 190 -6.23 -36.39 30.17
N VAL A 191 -7.03 -35.98 29.18
CA VAL A 191 -7.89 -34.80 29.28
C VAL A 191 -9.22 -35.13 29.95
N LYS A 192 -9.63 -34.30 30.91
CA LYS A 192 -10.96 -34.36 31.51
C LYS A 192 -11.93 -33.54 30.69
N THR A 193 -13.06 -34.13 30.31
CA THR A 193 -14.08 -33.46 29.50
C THR A 193 -15.43 -33.43 30.20
N GLN A 194 -16.12 -32.29 30.14
CA GLN A 194 -17.49 -32.13 30.64
C GLN A 194 -18.36 -31.44 29.58
N GLY A 195 -19.53 -31.98 29.28
CA GLY A 195 -20.47 -31.44 28.30
C GLY A 195 -21.76 -30.99 28.97
N PHE A 196 -22.27 -29.81 28.60
CA PHE A 196 -23.54 -29.27 29.09
C PHE A 196 -24.46 -28.98 27.90
N ASP A 197 -25.59 -29.69 27.82
CA ASP A 197 -26.63 -29.51 26.79
C ASP A 197 -27.52 -28.33 27.17
N MET A 198 -27.02 -27.11 26.94
CA MET A 198 -27.75 -25.90 27.28
C MET A 198 -27.41 -24.73 26.36
N LYS A 199 -28.40 -23.85 26.15
CA LYS A 199 -28.23 -22.56 25.48
C LYS A 199 -27.91 -21.51 26.53
N ILE A 200 -26.94 -20.63 26.24
CA ILE A 200 -26.58 -19.51 27.10
C ILE A 200 -27.20 -18.23 26.52
N GLU A 201 -28.18 -17.65 27.21
CA GLU A 201 -28.81 -16.39 26.81
C GLU A 201 -28.49 -15.27 27.80
N THR A 202 -28.20 -15.63 29.05
CA THR A 202 -27.84 -14.72 30.14
C THR A 202 -26.63 -15.25 30.91
N ILE A 203 -25.96 -14.38 31.66
CA ILE A 203 -24.89 -14.80 32.56
C ILE A 203 -25.37 -15.83 33.61
N HIS A 204 -26.65 -15.78 34.02
CA HIS A 204 -27.22 -16.76 34.94
C HIS A 204 -27.22 -18.18 34.40
N ASP A 205 -27.34 -18.36 33.07
CA ASP A 205 -27.26 -19.68 32.44
C ASP A 205 -25.84 -20.23 32.56
N LEU A 206 -24.83 -19.40 32.27
CA LEU A 206 -23.42 -19.79 32.36
C LEU A 206 -23.02 -20.15 33.81
N LEU A 207 -23.56 -19.43 34.79
CA LEU A 207 -23.29 -19.66 36.22
C LEU A 207 -23.91 -20.95 36.79
N GLN A 208 -24.68 -21.71 36.01
CA GLN A 208 -25.12 -23.07 36.39
C GLN A 208 -23.99 -24.09 36.27
N VAL A 209 -22.93 -23.76 35.53
CA VAL A 209 -21.73 -24.59 35.36
C VAL A 209 -20.71 -24.25 36.45
N ASP A 210 -19.98 -25.26 36.95
CA ASP A 210 -18.90 -25.06 37.91
C ASP A 210 -17.66 -24.44 37.25
N LEU A 211 -17.58 -23.12 37.32
CA LEU A 211 -16.47 -22.31 36.80
C LEU A 211 -15.27 -22.21 37.76
N SER A 212 -15.27 -22.93 38.90
CA SER A 212 -14.15 -22.87 39.83
C SER A 212 -12.84 -23.34 39.19
N GLY A 213 -11.79 -22.53 39.33
CA GLY A 213 -10.47 -22.82 38.77
C GLY A 213 -10.36 -22.74 37.25
N VAL A 214 -11.39 -22.25 36.55
CA VAL A 214 -11.31 -21.97 35.10
C VAL A 214 -10.31 -20.84 34.86
N ASN A 215 -9.49 -20.99 33.82
CA ASN A 215 -8.50 -19.98 33.41
C ASN A 215 -8.99 -19.16 32.21
N TYR A 216 -9.68 -19.81 31.27
CA TYR A 216 -10.09 -19.23 30.00
C TYR A 216 -11.53 -19.58 29.65
N ILE A 217 -12.26 -18.59 29.15
CA ILE A 217 -13.54 -18.78 28.48
C ILE A 217 -13.38 -18.39 27.01
N PHE A 218 -13.74 -19.31 26.12
CA PHE A 218 -13.72 -19.14 24.67
C PHE A 218 -15.16 -19.08 24.14
N GLY A 219 -15.57 -17.93 23.64
CA GLY A 219 -16.91 -17.72 23.07
C GLY A 219 -16.92 -17.85 21.56
N SER A 220 -17.66 -18.83 21.04
CA SER A 220 -17.94 -19.04 19.60
C SER A 220 -19.39 -19.45 19.34
N PHE A 221 -20.33 -18.86 20.06
CA PHE A 221 -21.75 -19.16 19.98
C PHE A 221 -22.48 -18.09 19.16
N ASP A 222 -23.39 -18.54 18.30
CA ASP A 222 -24.16 -17.68 17.41
C ASP A 222 -25.27 -16.94 18.20
N GLU A 223 -25.72 -15.80 17.68
CA GLU A 223 -26.90 -15.04 18.17
C GLU A 223 -26.84 -14.55 19.63
N ALA A 224 -25.64 -14.44 20.20
CA ALA A 224 -25.41 -13.82 21.50
C ALA A 224 -25.75 -12.32 21.51
N SER A 225 -26.30 -11.81 22.61
CA SER A 225 -26.50 -10.37 22.76
C SER A 225 -25.21 -9.65 23.17
N LEU A 226 -25.05 -8.39 22.75
CA LEU A 226 -23.95 -7.53 23.20
C LEU A 226 -23.87 -7.49 24.73
N GLN A 227 -25.03 -7.42 25.39
CA GLN A 227 -25.10 -7.39 26.85
C GLN A 227 -24.56 -8.68 27.47
N LEU A 228 -24.86 -9.86 26.91
CA LEU A 228 -24.32 -11.13 27.39
C LEU A 228 -22.79 -11.16 27.32
N HIS A 229 -22.19 -10.67 26.24
CA HIS A 229 -20.72 -10.59 26.17
C HIS A 229 -20.13 -9.65 27.21
N LYS A 230 -20.76 -8.50 27.45
CA LYS A 230 -20.36 -7.58 28.52
C LYS A 230 -20.46 -8.23 29.90
N ASP A 231 -21.55 -8.95 30.17
CA ASP A 231 -21.74 -9.65 31.44
C ASP A 231 -20.70 -10.76 31.65
N ILE A 232 -20.34 -11.52 30.60
CA ILE A 232 -19.28 -12.54 30.65
C ILE A 232 -17.92 -11.89 30.88
N MET A 233 -17.62 -10.79 30.18
CA MET A 233 -16.39 -10.02 30.37
C MET A 233 -16.23 -9.54 31.81
N ASP A 234 -17.27 -8.89 32.36
CA ASP A 234 -17.29 -8.39 33.74
C ASP A 234 -17.09 -9.52 34.76
N TYR A 235 -17.73 -10.66 34.53
CA TYR A 235 -17.56 -11.84 35.37
C TYR A 235 -16.14 -12.40 35.29
N CYS A 236 -15.58 -12.51 34.09
CA CYS A 236 -14.22 -13.00 33.88
C CYS A 236 -13.17 -12.12 34.58
N ASP A 237 -13.25 -10.80 34.41
CA ASP A 237 -12.30 -9.88 35.07
C ASP A 237 -12.38 -9.99 36.60
N LYS A 238 -13.60 -10.09 37.15
CA LYS A 238 -13.82 -10.22 38.59
C LYS A 238 -13.21 -11.50 39.16
N GLU A 239 -13.31 -12.61 38.45
CA GLU A 239 -12.81 -13.92 38.88
C GLU A 239 -11.38 -14.20 38.37
N ASN A 240 -10.72 -13.20 37.77
CA ASN A 240 -9.37 -13.29 37.19
C ASN A 240 -9.24 -14.40 36.13
N MET A 241 -10.26 -14.52 35.29
CA MET A 241 -10.31 -15.38 34.11
C MET A 241 -10.17 -14.54 32.84
N LYS A 242 -9.68 -15.15 31.76
CA LYS A 242 -9.53 -14.47 30.47
C LYS A 242 -10.67 -14.84 29.53
N TYR A 243 -11.29 -13.83 28.93
CA TYR A 243 -12.39 -14.03 27.98
C TYR A 243 -11.94 -13.73 26.55
N PHE A 244 -12.10 -14.73 25.68
CA PHE A 244 -11.79 -14.62 24.26
C PHE A 244 -13.05 -14.78 23.43
N LEU A 245 -13.40 -13.74 22.67
CA LEU A 245 -14.46 -13.77 21.66
C LEU A 245 -13.87 -14.16 20.30
N MET A 246 -14.46 -15.15 19.64
CA MET A 246 -13.95 -15.72 18.40
C MET A 246 -15.02 -15.74 17.32
N GLY A 247 -14.65 -15.41 16.09
CA GLY A 247 -15.57 -15.41 14.96
C GLY A 247 -14.88 -15.34 13.60
N TYR A 248 -15.68 -15.38 12.54
CA TYR A 248 -15.22 -15.24 11.15
C TYR A 248 -16.17 -14.37 10.34
N HIS A 249 -15.64 -13.80 9.26
CA HIS A 249 -16.39 -13.04 8.27
C HIS A 249 -15.72 -13.16 6.90
N ASN A 250 -16.45 -13.69 5.91
CA ASN A 250 -15.87 -14.08 4.63
C ASN A 250 -14.60 -14.92 4.85
N ASP A 251 -13.46 -14.51 4.29
CA ASP A 251 -12.18 -15.21 4.42
C ASP A 251 -11.31 -14.69 5.58
N PHE A 252 -11.93 -14.03 6.55
CA PHE A 252 -11.26 -13.42 7.70
C PHE A 252 -11.64 -14.10 9.02
N VAL A 253 -10.69 -14.28 9.93
CA VAL A 253 -10.93 -14.76 11.30
C VAL A 253 -10.49 -13.73 12.35
N LYS A 254 -11.26 -13.66 13.45
CA LYS A 254 -10.96 -12.79 14.60
C LYS A 254 -10.92 -13.60 15.89
N VAL A 255 -9.91 -13.30 16.72
CA VAL A 255 -9.80 -13.74 18.12
C VAL A 255 -9.51 -12.49 18.96
N LEU A 256 -10.46 -12.12 19.81
CA LEU A 256 -10.41 -10.88 20.59
C LEU A 256 -10.33 -11.22 22.07
N ASN A 257 -9.30 -10.74 22.77
CA ASN A 257 -9.24 -10.74 24.22
C ASN A 257 -10.05 -9.54 24.71
N VAL A 258 -11.16 -9.79 25.41
CA VAL A 258 -12.06 -8.72 25.87
C VAL A 258 -12.05 -8.66 27.39
N SER A 259 -11.70 -7.48 27.90
CA SER A 259 -11.57 -7.17 29.32
C SER A 259 -11.87 -5.69 29.58
N ASN A 260 -12.36 -5.38 30.77
CA ASN A 260 -12.47 -4.01 31.26
C ASN A 260 -11.11 -3.31 31.40
N TYR A 261 -10.01 -4.07 31.39
CA TYR A 261 -8.66 -3.54 31.43
C TYR A 261 -8.08 -3.20 30.04
N ASN A 262 -8.78 -3.51 28.94
CA ASN A 262 -8.28 -3.30 27.58
C ASN A 262 -9.32 -2.74 26.59
N ASP A 263 -10.17 -1.82 27.05
CA ASP A 263 -11.26 -1.24 26.24
C ASP A 263 -12.25 -2.28 25.69
N GLY A 264 -12.42 -3.41 26.39
CA GLY A 264 -13.29 -4.52 25.97
C GLY A 264 -14.72 -4.09 25.64
N ASN A 265 -15.28 -3.09 26.32
CA ASN A 265 -16.58 -2.50 25.97
C ASN A 265 -16.62 -1.93 24.56
N VAL A 266 -15.58 -1.20 24.15
CA VAL A 266 -15.44 -0.62 22.81
C VAL A 266 -15.21 -1.71 21.77
N ILE A 267 -14.36 -2.70 22.10
CA ILE A 267 -14.11 -3.86 21.24
C ILE A 267 -15.42 -4.60 20.94
N LEU A 268 -16.23 -4.85 21.97
CA LEU A 268 -17.53 -5.50 21.84
C LEU A 268 -18.52 -4.65 21.04
N GLU A 269 -18.65 -3.35 21.34
CA GLU A 269 -19.56 -2.46 20.62
C GLU A 269 -19.23 -2.36 19.13
N ASN A 270 -17.94 -2.25 18.78
CA ASN A 270 -17.49 -2.22 17.39
C ASN A 270 -17.73 -3.57 16.69
N SER A 271 -17.54 -4.68 17.39
CA SER A 271 -17.85 -6.01 16.85
C SER A 271 -19.35 -6.17 16.58
N PHE A 272 -20.23 -5.58 17.41
CA PHE A 272 -21.68 -5.70 17.25
C PHE A 272 -22.28 -4.76 16.21
N LYS A 273 -21.84 -3.49 16.17
CA LYS A 273 -22.35 -2.47 15.22
C LYS A 273 -22.24 -2.91 13.77
N ASN A 274 -21.16 -3.62 13.42
CA ASN A 274 -20.89 -4.04 12.05
C ASN A 274 -21.65 -5.30 11.61
N TYR A 275 -22.28 -6.05 12.53
CA TYR A 275 -22.88 -7.37 12.23
C TYR A 275 -24.38 -7.47 12.56
N HIS A 276 -24.89 -6.67 13.49
CA HIS A 276 -26.29 -6.69 13.89
C HIS A 276 -27.02 -5.45 13.37
N THR A 277 -27.24 -5.40 12.05
CA THR A 277 -28.10 -4.40 11.40
C THR A 277 -29.30 -5.08 10.75
N ASP A 278 -30.39 -4.32 10.55
CA ASP A 278 -31.61 -4.83 9.90
C ASP A 278 -31.39 -5.22 8.41
N ASN A 279 -30.21 -4.93 7.85
CA ASN A 279 -29.88 -5.11 6.43
C ASN A 279 -28.81 -6.20 6.20
N VAL A 280 -28.74 -7.23 7.04
CA VAL A 280 -27.78 -8.34 6.89
C VAL A 280 -28.47 -9.61 6.40
N ILE A 281 -27.99 -10.16 5.27
CA ILE A 281 -28.34 -11.52 4.85
C ILE A 281 -27.39 -12.48 5.57
N CYS A 282 -27.93 -13.21 6.55
CA CYS A 282 -27.16 -14.17 7.32
C CYS A 282 -26.99 -15.48 6.53
N GLU A 283 -25.79 -15.73 6.01
CA GLU A 283 -25.40 -17.04 5.49
C GLU A 283 -24.19 -17.56 6.28
N ASN A 284 -24.32 -18.76 6.88
CA ASN A 284 -23.23 -19.37 7.62
C ASN A 284 -22.19 -19.95 6.65
N ARG A 285 -21.14 -19.17 6.38
CA ARG A 285 -20.01 -19.54 5.51
C ARG A 285 -18.84 -20.18 6.26
N GLY A 286 -19.08 -20.65 7.49
CA GLY A 286 -18.09 -21.28 8.34
C GLY A 286 -17.47 -22.53 7.72
N THR A 287 -16.16 -22.54 7.51
CA THR A 287 -15.42 -23.68 6.94
C THR A 287 -14.29 -24.16 7.86
N ILE A 288 -13.80 -25.36 7.57
CA ILE A 288 -12.69 -26.00 8.28
C ILE A 288 -11.43 -25.13 8.33
N ILE A 289 -11.15 -24.39 7.25
CA ILE A 289 -9.97 -23.52 7.14
C ILE A 289 -9.98 -22.44 8.23
N GLN A 290 -11.08 -21.72 8.39
CA GLN A 290 -11.24 -20.70 9.44
C GLN A 290 -11.11 -21.31 10.85
N SER A 291 -11.72 -22.49 11.07
CA SER A 291 -11.64 -23.16 12.38
C SER A 291 -10.21 -23.55 12.76
N LEU A 292 -9.40 -23.96 11.78
CA LEU A 292 -8.00 -24.31 11.99
C LEU A 292 -7.15 -23.07 12.31
N ALA A 293 -7.35 -21.95 11.61
CA ALA A 293 -6.60 -20.72 11.94
C ALA A 293 -6.94 -20.20 13.34
N VAL A 294 -8.22 -20.14 13.72
CA VAL A 294 -8.59 -19.74 15.08
C VAL A 294 -7.94 -20.66 16.12
N SER A 295 -7.94 -21.97 15.88
CA SER A 295 -7.31 -22.93 16.80
C SER A 295 -5.80 -22.73 16.92
N LEU A 296 -5.11 -22.41 15.82
CA LEU A 296 -3.68 -22.09 15.82
C LEU A 296 -3.38 -20.79 16.59
N ILE A 297 -4.19 -19.75 16.38
CA ILE A 297 -4.07 -18.46 17.07
C ILE A 297 -4.24 -18.67 18.58
N ILE A 298 -5.28 -19.39 19.02
CA ILE A 298 -5.51 -19.67 20.45
C ILE A 298 -4.37 -20.49 21.05
N THR A 299 -3.87 -21.50 20.33
CA THR A 299 -2.73 -22.30 20.82
C THR A 299 -1.50 -21.44 21.08
N ARG A 300 -1.22 -20.48 20.17
CA ARG A 300 -0.13 -19.52 20.33
C ARG A 300 -0.36 -18.60 21.53
N ILE A 301 -1.57 -18.07 21.69
CA ILE A 301 -1.93 -17.20 22.83
C ILE A 301 -1.72 -17.92 24.16
N LEU A 302 -2.21 -19.16 24.28
CA LEU A 302 -2.03 -19.97 25.50
C LEU A 302 -0.55 -20.23 25.79
N PHE A 303 0.23 -20.53 24.76
CA PHE A 303 1.66 -20.73 24.91
C PHE A 303 2.39 -19.46 25.36
N GLU A 304 2.10 -18.31 24.73
CA GLU A 304 2.66 -17.01 25.10
C GLU A 304 2.31 -16.64 26.55
N ASP A 305 1.07 -16.86 26.98
CA ASP A 305 0.62 -16.51 28.33
C ASP A 305 1.26 -17.38 29.43
N ILE A 306 1.44 -18.67 29.16
CA ILE A 306 2.01 -19.62 30.11
C ILE A 306 3.53 -19.43 30.30
N THR A 307 4.21 -18.95 29.25
CA THR A 307 5.67 -18.82 29.19
C THR A 307 6.18 -17.44 29.61
N ASN A 308 5.45 -16.36 29.31
CA ASN A 308 5.88 -14.99 29.61
C ASN A 308 5.23 -14.40 30.88
N GLU A 309 5.91 -14.43 32.02
CA GLU A 309 5.43 -13.81 33.28
C GLU A 309 5.39 -12.26 33.27
N LYS A 310 5.80 -11.58 32.17
CA LYS A 310 6.02 -10.12 32.17
C LYS A 310 5.49 -9.33 30.96
N HIS A 311 4.80 -9.95 30.01
CA HIS A 311 4.23 -9.24 28.85
C HIS A 311 2.70 -9.23 28.89
N HIS A 312 2.10 -8.08 28.58
CA HIS A 312 0.67 -7.97 28.38
C HIS A 312 0.25 -8.81 27.17
N LEU A 313 -0.75 -9.68 27.36
CA LEU A 313 -1.45 -10.36 26.27
C LEU A 313 -2.02 -9.32 25.31
N LYS A 314 -1.90 -9.57 24.01
CA LYS A 314 -2.42 -8.67 22.97
C LYS A 314 -3.95 -8.70 22.96
N ASP A 315 -4.55 -7.56 22.64
CA ASP A 315 -6.02 -7.38 22.68
C ASP A 315 -6.78 -8.15 21.59
N GLY A 316 -6.09 -8.51 20.52
CA GLY A 316 -6.69 -9.29 19.45
C GLY A 316 -5.69 -9.72 18.39
N TYR A 317 -6.08 -10.79 17.70
CA TYR A 317 -5.40 -11.36 16.55
C TYR A 317 -6.40 -11.48 15.41
N SER A 318 -5.95 -11.16 14.22
CA SER A 318 -6.71 -11.43 13.01
C SER A 318 -5.85 -11.99 11.90
N PHE A 319 -6.51 -12.77 11.04
CA PHE A 319 -5.88 -13.41 9.91
C PHE A 319 -6.80 -13.35 8.69
N ASP A 320 -6.28 -12.78 7.61
CA ASP A 320 -6.89 -12.75 6.29
C ASP A 320 -6.31 -13.88 5.43
N PHE A 321 -7.16 -14.81 5.00
CA PHE A 321 -6.73 -15.96 4.20
C PHE A 321 -6.43 -15.63 2.73
N ILE A 322 -7.02 -14.57 2.16
CA ILE A 322 -6.77 -14.18 0.77
C ILE A 322 -5.44 -13.45 0.68
N ASN A 323 -5.21 -12.50 1.58
CA ASN A 323 -4.00 -11.68 1.58
C ASN A 323 -2.84 -12.33 2.36
N PHE A 324 -3.10 -13.42 3.10
CA PHE A 324 -2.15 -14.14 3.94
C PHE A 324 -1.41 -13.24 4.95
N GLN A 325 -2.11 -12.27 5.52
CA GLN A 325 -1.56 -11.29 6.47
C GLN A 325 -2.04 -11.58 7.90
N THR A 326 -1.12 -11.55 8.86
CA THR A 326 -1.41 -11.59 10.31
C THR A 326 -1.20 -10.21 10.93
N THR A 327 -2.20 -9.68 11.63
CA THR A 327 -2.06 -8.46 12.44
C THR A 327 -2.20 -8.81 13.92
N THR A 328 -1.34 -8.22 14.75
CA THR A 328 -1.35 -8.39 16.20
C THR A 328 -1.30 -7.01 16.85
N ASN A 329 -2.19 -6.75 17.80
CA ASN A 329 -2.51 -5.46 18.44
C ASN A 329 -3.71 -4.77 17.80
N ASN A 330 -4.74 -4.60 18.63
CA ASN A 330 -5.89 -3.74 18.36
C ASN A 330 -5.67 -2.33 18.93
N THR A 331 -4.43 -1.84 18.93
CA THR A 331 -4.24 -0.51 18.35
C THR A 331 -4.12 -0.77 16.86
N PHE A 332 -5.21 -0.58 16.13
CA PHE A 332 -5.10 -0.13 14.75
C PHE A 332 -4.19 1.09 14.82
N LYS A 333 -2.87 0.92 14.60
CA LYS A 333 -2.09 2.02 14.07
C LYS A 333 -2.54 2.05 12.63
N PRO A 334 -3.42 2.98 12.21
CA PRO A 334 -3.69 3.09 10.80
C PRO A 334 -2.33 3.17 10.12
N GLN A 335 -2.21 2.55 8.95
CA GLN A 335 -1.03 2.60 8.08
C GLN A 335 -0.53 4.05 7.83
N TYR A 336 -1.32 5.03 8.27
CA TYR A 336 -1.22 6.46 8.09
C TYR A 336 -1.22 7.27 9.41
N GLU A 337 -1.10 6.67 10.61
CA GLU A 337 -1.31 7.38 11.89
C GLU A 337 -0.47 8.67 12.01
N THR A 338 0.80 8.63 11.63
CA THR A 338 1.69 9.80 11.66
C THR A 338 1.29 10.86 10.61
N PHE A 339 0.89 10.42 9.42
CA PHE A 339 0.40 11.33 8.38
C PHE A 339 -0.95 11.97 8.76
N ILE A 340 -1.87 11.20 9.33
CA ILE A 340 -3.16 11.71 9.87
C ILE A 340 -2.92 12.67 11.04
N GLN A 341 -1.95 12.40 11.93
CA GLN A 341 -1.55 13.37 12.97
C GLN A 341 -1.04 14.69 12.37
N SER A 342 -0.33 14.63 11.23
CA SER A 342 0.11 15.83 10.51
C SER A 342 -1.06 16.63 9.91
N LEU A 343 -2.20 16.00 9.63
CA LEU A 343 -3.44 16.67 9.20
C LEU A 343 -4.20 17.22 10.41
N GLN A 344 -4.20 16.50 11.54
CA GLN A 344 -4.82 16.94 12.80
C GLN A 344 -4.23 18.24 13.34
N SER A 345 -2.96 18.52 13.06
CA SER A 345 -2.34 19.81 13.41
C SER A 345 -2.87 20.99 12.59
N ILE A 346 -3.56 20.72 11.47
CA ILE A 346 -4.12 21.73 10.57
C ILE A 346 -5.62 21.90 10.83
N ILE A 347 -6.36 20.78 10.80
CA ILE A 347 -7.79 20.75 11.09
C ILE A 347 -8.11 19.70 12.17
N PRO A 348 -9.03 19.96 13.10
CA PRO A 348 -9.40 18.99 14.11
C PRO A 348 -10.19 17.84 13.48
N LEU A 349 -9.58 16.66 13.39
CA LEU A 349 -10.24 15.45 12.88
C LEU A 349 -11.11 14.74 13.93
N GLU A 350 -11.71 15.50 14.86
CA GLU A 350 -12.71 15.01 15.80
C GLU A 350 -14.10 15.44 15.31
N PRO A 351 -15.08 14.53 15.15
CA PRO A 351 -16.36 14.82 14.49
C PRO A 351 -17.09 16.04 15.07
N ASP A 352 -17.18 16.13 16.40
CA ASP A 352 -17.88 17.23 17.08
C ASP A 352 -17.18 18.58 16.93
N LYS A 353 -15.85 18.60 16.90
CA LYS A 353 -15.07 19.83 16.73
C LYS A 353 -15.18 20.33 15.30
N LEU A 354 -15.06 19.42 14.33
CA LEU A 354 -15.11 19.75 12.91
C LEU A 354 -16.50 20.29 12.52
N ARG A 355 -17.58 19.62 12.95
CA ARG A 355 -18.96 20.11 12.73
C ARG A 355 -19.21 21.48 13.35
N ARG A 356 -18.66 21.73 14.54
CA ARG A 356 -18.76 23.05 15.18
C ARG A 356 -18.11 24.13 14.32
N GLN A 357 -16.90 23.87 13.82
CA GLN A 357 -16.20 24.81 12.94
C GLN A 357 -16.97 25.04 11.62
N ILE A 358 -17.46 23.98 10.96
CA ILE A 358 -18.27 24.09 9.73
C ILE A 358 -19.50 24.97 9.98
N LYS A 359 -20.18 24.77 11.12
CA LYS A 359 -21.35 25.56 11.50
C LYS A 359 -21.00 27.02 11.79
N GLU A 360 -19.85 27.29 12.40
CA GLU A 360 -19.36 28.66 12.63
C GLU A 360 -19.08 29.39 11.31
N ILE A 361 -18.40 28.72 10.37
CA ILE A 361 -18.15 29.25 9.02
C ILE A 361 -19.47 29.50 8.29
N SER A 362 -20.38 28.53 8.30
CA SER A 362 -21.72 28.63 7.69
C SER A 362 -22.53 29.81 8.25
N ASN A 363 -22.53 30.00 9.58
CA ASN A 363 -23.20 31.15 10.20
C ASN A 363 -22.61 32.49 9.74
N VAL A 364 -21.28 32.57 9.58
CA VAL A 364 -20.62 33.80 9.11
C VAL A 364 -20.93 34.04 7.64
N TYR A 365 -20.91 33.01 6.80
CA TYR A 365 -21.31 33.08 5.40
C TYR A 365 -22.74 33.65 5.26
N TYR A 366 -23.72 33.08 5.96
CA TYR A 366 -25.10 33.56 5.89
C TYR A 366 -25.33 34.93 6.53
N ALA A 367 -24.46 35.36 7.46
CA ALA A 367 -24.54 36.68 8.09
C ALA A 367 -23.83 37.78 7.26
N ALA A 368 -22.73 37.46 6.59
CA ALA A 368 -21.89 38.40 5.82
C ALA A 368 -22.23 38.46 4.33
N GLY A 369 -22.98 37.48 3.79
CA GLY A 369 -23.24 37.34 2.36
C GLY A 369 -22.04 36.72 1.61
N ARG A 370 -21.96 36.92 0.28
CA ARG A 370 -20.91 36.32 -0.59
C ARG A 370 -19.46 36.73 -0.27
N ASN A 371 -19.22 37.65 0.66
CA ASN A 371 -17.87 38.14 0.98
C ASN A 371 -17.40 37.56 2.32
N LEU A 372 -16.72 36.42 2.28
CA LEU A 372 -16.11 35.79 3.44
C LEU A 372 -14.80 36.52 3.84
N PRO A 373 -14.48 36.63 5.14
CA PRO A 373 -13.16 37.07 5.56
C PRO A 373 -12.06 36.12 5.05
N LYS A 374 -10.90 36.66 4.67
CA LYS A 374 -9.78 35.87 4.10
C LYS A 374 -9.35 34.68 4.99
N VAL A 375 -9.41 34.85 6.30
CA VAL A 375 -9.10 33.77 7.27
C VAL A 375 -10.05 32.58 7.11
N MET A 376 -11.33 32.82 6.83
CA MET A 376 -12.32 31.75 6.63
C MET A 376 -12.18 31.08 5.27
N GLU A 377 -11.82 31.82 4.22
CA GLU A 377 -11.48 31.22 2.92
C GLU A 377 -10.32 30.21 3.08
N LEU A 378 -9.31 30.56 3.86
CA LEU A 378 -8.17 29.67 4.16
C LEU A 378 -8.57 28.45 4.99
N GLU A 379 -9.50 28.60 5.93
CA GLU A 379 -10.03 27.49 6.73
C GLU A 379 -10.87 26.53 5.89
N ILE A 380 -11.80 27.06 5.08
CA ILE A 380 -12.61 26.26 4.13
C ILE A 380 -11.69 25.47 3.20
N LEU A 381 -10.65 26.14 2.68
CA LEU A 381 -9.70 25.49 1.81
C LEU A 381 -8.93 24.35 2.52
N SER A 382 -8.47 24.61 3.75
CA SER A 382 -7.76 23.61 4.54
C SER A 382 -8.66 22.41 4.83
N MET A 383 -9.96 22.63 5.08
CA MET A 383 -10.95 21.57 5.23
C MET A 383 -11.14 20.78 3.93
N HIS A 384 -11.31 21.46 2.80
CA HIS A 384 -11.49 20.82 1.50
C HIS A 384 -10.31 19.89 1.16
N GLN A 385 -9.08 20.39 1.29
CA GLN A 385 -7.87 19.59 1.04
C GLN A 385 -7.74 18.40 1.98
N ALA A 386 -8.02 18.58 3.27
CA ALA A 386 -7.93 17.50 4.23
C ALA A 386 -9.01 16.43 3.99
N PHE A 387 -10.24 16.81 3.63
CA PHE A 387 -11.28 15.86 3.26
C PHE A 387 -10.91 15.11 1.97
N ASP A 388 -10.38 15.77 0.95
CA ASP A 388 -9.92 15.14 -0.29
C ASP A 388 -8.86 14.06 -0.01
N ILE A 389 -7.86 14.39 0.84
CA ILE A 389 -6.86 13.42 1.30
C ILE A 389 -7.50 12.22 2.01
N LEU A 390 -8.42 12.48 2.96
CA LEU A 390 -9.08 11.42 3.74
C LEU A 390 -9.97 10.52 2.89
N ILE A 391 -10.58 11.05 1.82
CA ILE A 391 -11.37 10.28 0.85
C ILE A 391 -10.46 9.38 0.04
N HIS A 392 -9.35 9.93 -0.49
CA HIS A 392 -8.40 9.14 -1.26
C HIS A 392 -7.81 7.99 -0.45
N MET A 393 -7.53 8.20 0.84
CA MET A 393 -6.96 7.20 1.74
C MET A 393 -7.99 6.27 2.40
N ASP A 394 -9.26 6.37 2.02
CA ASP A 394 -10.40 5.66 2.64
C ASP A 394 -10.48 5.83 4.18
N GLN A 395 -10.07 6.98 4.71
CA GLN A 395 -10.01 7.25 6.16
C GLN A 395 -11.22 8.00 6.70
N LEU A 396 -12.10 8.52 5.84
CA LEU A 396 -13.29 9.30 6.25
C LEU A 396 -14.16 8.51 7.23
N SER A 397 -14.44 7.24 6.90
CA SER A 397 -15.28 6.35 7.70
C SER A 397 -14.57 5.84 8.96
N HIS A 398 -13.27 5.58 8.86
CA HIS A 398 -12.45 5.18 10.01
C HIS A 398 -12.40 6.26 11.09
N LEU A 399 -12.38 7.53 10.70
CA LEU A 399 -12.38 8.67 11.62
C LEU A 399 -13.79 9.15 12.01
N GLN A 400 -14.85 8.51 11.52
CA GLN A 400 -16.26 8.86 11.76
C GLN A 400 -16.61 10.30 11.32
N LEU A 401 -16.04 10.75 10.20
CA LEU A 401 -16.16 12.13 9.70
C LEU A 401 -17.23 12.29 8.60
N GLU A 402 -18.00 11.26 8.26
CA GLU A 402 -18.98 11.28 7.16
C GLU A 402 -20.05 12.35 7.35
N GLU A 403 -20.58 12.51 8.57
CA GLU A 403 -21.57 13.55 8.85
C GLU A 403 -20.96 14.95 8.71
N ALA A 404 -19.74 15.15 9.21
CA ALA A 404 -19.03 16.42 9.09
C ALA A 404 -18.74 16.76 7.63
N TYR A 405 -18.32 15.77 6.84
CA TYR A 405 -18.08 15.93 5.41
C TYR A 405 -19.36 16.30 4.65
N ASN A 406 -20.49 15.64 4.93
CA ASN A 406 -21.77 15.98 4.29
C ASN A 406 -22.24 17.41 4.64
N GLU A 407 -22.04 17.86 5.87
CA GLU A 407 -22.31 19.25 6.26
C GLU A 407 -21.38 20.24 5.54
N PHE A 408 -20.09 19.88 5.41
CA PHE A 408 -19.12 20.68 4.65
C PHE A 408 -19.47 20.76 3.16
N LEU A 409 -19.87 19.66 2.53
CA LEU A 409 -20.37 19.65 1.14
C LEU A 409 -21.58 20.56 0.97
N THR A 410 -22.54 20.52 1.91
CA THR A 410 -23.71 21.41 1.85
C THR A 410 -23.29 22.89 1.87
N LEU A 411 -22.31 23.23 2.72
CA LEU A 411 -21.73 24.57 2.76
C LEU A 411 -21.02 24.93 1.44
N MET A 412 -20.22 24.02 0.87
CA MET A 412 -19.55 24.23 -0.40
C MET A 412 -20.55 24.46 -1.53
N ASN A 413 -21.62 23.67 -1.62
CA ASN A 413 -22.70 23.82 -2.60
C ASN A 413 -23.47 25.15 -2.48
N ASP A 414 -23.45 25.77 -1.30
CA ASP A 414 -24.05 27.09 -1.08
C ASP A 414 -23.09 28.24 -1.41
N ILE A 415 -21.78 28.00 -1.36
CA ILE A 415 -20.70 28.95 -1.69
C ILE A 415 -20.47 28.97 -3.20
N GLU A 416 -20.27 27.80 -3.78
CA GLU A 416 -20.19 27.56 -5.21
C GLU A 416 -21.64 27.33 -5.66
N GLU A 417 -22.28 28.27 -6.35
CA GLU A 417 -23.57 28.02 -7.01
C GLU A 417 -23.37 26.91 -8.06
N LEU A 418 -23.39 25.64 -7.64
CA LEU A 418 -22.87 24.53 -8.42
C LEU A 418 -23.71 24.30 -9.68
N ASP A 419 -23.04 24.43 -10.82
CA ASP A 419 -23.49 23.93 -12.11
C ASP A 419 -23.65 22.41 -12.04
N GLY A 420 -24.64 21.84 -12.74
CA GLY A 420 -24.98 20.41 -12.77
C GLY A 420 -23.93 19.47 -13.40
N ASN A 421 -22.64 19.74 -13.20
CA ASN A 421 -21.48 19.01 -13.75
C ASN A 421 -21.10 17.77 -12.91
N GLU A 422 -21.32 17.76 -11.60
CA GLU A 422 -20.97 16.61 -10.74
C GLU A 422 -21.74 15.34 -11.09
N GLU A 423 -23.03 15.45 -11.43
CA GLU A 423 -23.84 14.29 -11.81
C GLU A 423 -23.34 13.62 -13.10
N GLU A 424 -22.85 14.41 -14.06
CA GLU A 424 -22.29 13.90 -15.31
C GLU A 424 -20.93 13.23 -15.10
N TYR A 425 -20.10 13.82 -14.24
CA TYR A 425 -18.81 13.29 -13.87
C TYR A 425 -18.95 11.92 -13.20
N GLU A 426 -19.88 11.78 -12.26
CA GLU A 426 -20.17 10.50 -11.61
C GLU A 426 -20.75 9.45 -12.58
N GLN A 427 -21.64 9.86 -13.50
CA GLN A 427 -22.15 8.96 -14.54
C GLN A 427 -21.02 8.46 -15.47
N TYR A 428 -20.08 9.33 -15.82
CA TYR A 428 -18.88 8.95 -16.56
C TYR A 428 -18.04 7.94 -15.78
N LEU A 429 -17.73 8.22 -14.51
CA LEU A 429 -16.95 7.32 -13.65
C LEU A 429 -17.62 5.96 -13.49
N GLN A 430 -18.94 5.90 -13.31
CA GLN A 430 -19.69 4.64 -13.25
C GLN A 430 -19.54 3.82 -14.53
N ILE A 431 -19.53 4.47 -15.71
CA ILE A 431 -19.29 3.77 -16.97
C ILE A 431 -17.89 3.17 -17.01
N ILE A 432 -16.87 3.93 -16.63
CA ILE A 432 -15.47 3.44 -16.58
C ILE A 432 -15.33 2.29 -15.59
N ARG A 433 -15.82 2.47 -14.35
CA ARG A 433 -15.81 1.45 -13.29
C ARG A 433 -16.62 0.20 -13.63
N SER A 434 -17.57 0.28 -14.56
CA SER A 434 -18.35 -0.87 -15.06
C SER A 434 -17.64 -1.70 -16.15
N ILE A 435 -16.48 -1.24 -16.65
CA ILE A 435 -15.73 -1.96 -17.68
C ILE A 435 -15.17 -3.25 -17.08
N ARG A 436 -15.39 -4.36 -17.78
CA ARG A 436 -14.97 -5.70 -17.37
C ARG A 436 -14.22 -6.34 -18.54
N ILE A 437 -12.95 -6.65 -18.34
CA ILE A 437 -12.02 -7.21 -19.33
C ILE A 437 -11.85 -8.70 -19.03
N PRO A 438 -12.37 -9.60 -19.88
CA PRO A 438 -12.13 -11.03 -19.74
C PRO A 438 -10.70 -11.35 -20.19
N TYR A 439 -9.93 -12.04 -19.36
CA TYR A 439 -8.58 -12.48 -19.71
C TYR A 439 -8.23 -13.77 -18.95
N ASP A 440 -7.68 -14.77 -19.65
CA ASP A 440 -7.26 -16.07 -19.08
C ASP A 440 -8.32 -16.77 -18.20
N GLY A 441 -9.60 -16.69 -18.58
CA GLY A 441 -10.71 -17.34 -17.86
C GLY A 441 -11.28 -16.55 -16.68
N GLU A 442 -10.68 -15.42 -16.32
CA GLU A 442 -11.11 -14.52 -15.25
C GLU A 442 -11.62 -13.18 -15.79
N ILE A 443 -12.23 -12.35 -14.92
CA ILE A 443 -12.75 -11.03 -15.27
C ILE A 443 -12.09 -9.96 -14.42
N TYR A 444 -11.43 -9.01 -15.08
CA TYR A 444 -10.73 -7.90 -14.46
C TYR A 444 -11.45 -6.57 -14.72
N SER A 445 -11.28 -5.59 -13.83
CA SER A 445 -11.58 -4.19 -14.13
C SER A 445 -10.59 -3.64 -15.17
N ILE A 446 -10.91 -2.50 -15.77
CA ILE A 446 -10.03 -1.84 -16.74
C ILE A 446 -8.67 -1.47 -16.12
N PHE A 447 -8.64 -1.07 -14.85
CA PHE A 447 -7.41 -0.67 -14.15
C PHE A 447 -6.54 -1.87 -13.82
N GLU A 448 -7.14 -2.95 -13.30
CA GLU A 448 -6.42 -4.22 -13.09
C GLU A 448 -5.83 -4.76 -14.39
N ALA A 449 -6.55 -4.65 -15.52
CA ALA A 449 -6.05 -5.06 -16.82
C ALA A 449 -4.82 -4.23 -17.28
N PHE A 450 -4.80 -2.92 -17.03
CA PHE A 450 -3.60 -2.11 -17.31
C PHE A 450 -2.41 -2.48 -16.42
N GLU A 451 -2.65 -2.74 -15.13
CA GLU A 451 -1.60 -3.22 -14.22
C GLU A 451 -1.06 -4.60 -14.62
N MET A 452 -1.95 -5.51 -15.01
CA MET A 452 -1.54 -6.80 -15.57
C MET A 452 -0.68 -6.62 -16.81
N MET A 453 -1.05 -5.72 -17.73
CA MET A 453 -0.27 -5.44 -18.94
C MET A 453 1.15 -4.94 -18.62
N ARG A 454 1.35 -4.22 -17.50
CA ARG A 454 2.69 -3.83 -17.01
C ARG A 454 3.51 -5.05 -16.55
N SER A 455 2.87 -6.02 -15.90
CA SER A 455 3.54 -7.20 -15.33
C SER A 455 3.87 -8.32 -16.35
N LEU A 456 3.06 -8.45 -17.41
CA LEU A 456 3.24 -9.48 -18.43
C LEU A 456 4.60 -9.34 -19.12
N GLN A 457 5.29 -10.45 -19.35
CA GLN A 457 6.57 -10.47 -20.06
C GLN A 457 6.43 -10.86 -21.53
N ASN A 458 5.38 -11.60 -21.87
CA ASN A 458 5.15 -12.09 -23.22
C ASN A 458 4.45 -11.04 -24.09
N TYR A 459 5.06 -10.71 -25.23
CA TYR A 459 4.51 -9.75 -26.18
C TYR A 459 3.12 -10.12 -26.71
N GLY A 460 2.92 -11.39 -27.08
CA GLY A 460 1.64 -11.85 -27.62
C GLY A 460 0.50 -11.76 -26.60
N GLN A 461 0.80 -12.03 -25.32
CA GLN A 461 -0.15 -11.84 -24.23
C GLN A 461 -0.52 -10.37 -24.02
N LYS A 462 0.46 -9.45 -24.07
CA LYS A 462 0.20 -8.01 -24.00
C LYS A 462 -0.67 -7.54 -25.17
N GLU A 463 -0.35 -7.97 -26.39
CA GLU A 463 -1.09 -7.61 -27.59
C GLU A 463 -2.54 -8.12 -27.55
N GLU A 464 -2.76 -9.35 -27.08
CA GLU A 464 -4.09 -9.92 -26.90
C GLU A 464 -4.92 -9.11 -25.89
N LEU A 465 -4.37 -8.85 -24.71
CA LEU A 465 -5.05 -8.07 -23.67
C LEU A 465 -5.39 -6.65 -24.14
N GLN A 466 -4.46 -5.98 -24.83
CA GLN A 466 -4.68 -4.63 -25.37
C GLN A 466 -5.79 -4.61 -26.42
N LYS A 467 -5.88 -5.66 -27.25
CA LYS A 467 -6.94 -5.80 -28.25
C LYS A 467 -8.31 -6.02 -27.59
N ASP A 468 -8.39 -6.83 -26.54
CA ASP A 468 -9.64 -7.05 -25.81
C ASP A 468 -10.13 -5.75 -25.15
N ILE A 469 -9.21 -4.98 -24.56
CA ILE A 469 -9.51 -3.62 -24.06
C ILE A 469 -10.06 -2.75 -25.18
N TYR A 470 -9.39 -2.69 -26.32
CA TYR A 470 -9.82 -1.90 -27.48
C TYR A 470 -11.23 -2.25 -27.94
N ASP A 471 -11.56 -3.53 -28.10
CA ASP A 471 -12.87 -3.98 -28.58
C ASP A 471 -13.99 -3.62 -27.59
N ILE A 472 -13.72 -3.70 -26.28
CA ILE A 472 -14.68 -3.31 -25.23
C ILE A 472 -14.89 -1.79 -25.22
N LEU A 473 -13.81 -1.01 -25.31
CA LEU A 473 -13.91 0.45 -25.36
C LEU A 473 -14.61 0.93 -26.61
N LYS A 474 -14.37 0.29 -27.76
CA LYS A 474 -15.09 0.59 -29.01
C LYS A 474 -16.60 0.43 -28.87
N ASN A 475 -17.04 -0.61 -28.17
CA ASN A 475 -18.46 -0.88 -27.94
C ASN A 475 -19.11 0.15 -26.99
N LYS A 476 -18.37 0.65 -26.00
CA LYS A 476 -18.84 1.69 -25.06
C LYS A 476 -18.57 3.11 -25.56
N GLY A 477 -17.74 3.29 -26.57
CA GLY A 477 -17.15 4.57 -26.96
C GLY A 477 -18.18 5.64 -27.33
N ASN A 478 -19.26 5.29 -28.04
CA ASN A 478 -20.33 6.25 -28.33
C ASN A 478 -21.00 6.80 -27.06
N LYS A 479 -21.14 6.00 -25.99
CA LYS A 479 -21.70 6.47 -24.72
C LYS A 479 -20.73 7.41 -24.02
N ILE A 480 -19.44 7.07 -24.00
CA ILE A 480 -18.40 7.90 -23.38
C ILE A 480 -18.24 9.23 -24.14
N LEU A 481 -18.26 9.20 -25.47
CA LEU A 481 -18.15 10.39 -26.32
C LEU A 481 -19.29 11.40 -26.10
N GLN A 482 -20.47 10.99 -25.62
CA GLN A 482 -21.55 11.95 -25.30
C GLN A 482 -21.13 12.93 -24.21
N PHE A 483 -20.39 12.47 -23.19
CA PHE A 483 -19.86 13.35 -22.14
C PHE A 483 -18.86 14.36 -22.72
N PHE A 484 -17.96 13.89 -23.59
CA PHE A 484 -17.03 14.77 -24.30
C PHE A 484 -17.78 15.82 -25.13
N ILE A 485 -18.70 15.42 -26.01
CA ILE A 485 -19.47 16.34 -26.86
C ILE A 485 -20.19 17.38 -26.00
N LYS A 486 -20.88 16.94 -24.94
CA LYS A 486 -21.63 17.83 -24.05
C LYS A 486 -20.72 18.83 -23.37
N SER A 487 -19.59 18.37 -22.83
CA SER A 487 -18.60 19.24 -22.19
C SER A 487 -18.02 20.27 -23.15
N LYS A 488 -17.51 19.84 -24.32
CA LYS A 488 -16.89 20.75 -25.28
C LYS A 488 -17.88 21.73 -25.91
N LYS A 489 -19.16 21.36 -26.07
CA LYS A 489 -20.20 22.30 -26.49
C LYS A 489 -20.45 23.42 -25.48
N ARG A 490 -20.46 23.10 -24.18
CA ARG A 490 -20.59 24.12 -23.13
C ARG A 490 -19.43 25.10 -23.22
N TYR A 491 -18.22 24.57 -23.32
CA TYR A 491 -17.03 25.40 -23.49
C TYR A 491 -17.11 26.30 -24.73
N LEU A 492 -17.44 25.76 -25.90
CA LEU A 492 -17.56 26.53 -27.15
C LEU A 492 -18.67 27.60 -27.10
N ALA A 493 -19.65 27.44 -26.20
CA ALA A 493 -20.73 28.40 -25.99
C ALA A 493 -20.40 29.48 -24.94
N MET A 494 -19.31 29.35 -24.19
CA MET A 494 -18.87 30.37 -23.23
C MET A 494 -18.44 31.63 -23.99
N GLU A 495 -19.03 32.77 -23.66
CA GLU A 495 -18.64 34.09 -24.19
C GLU A 495 -17.34 34.63 -23.54
N SER A 496 -16.56 33.79 -22.84
CA SER A 496 -15.31 34.20 -22.17
C SER A 496 -14.16 34.25 -23.16
N SER A 497 -13.67 35.46 -23.44
CA SER A 497 -12.43 35.70 -24.18
C SER A 497 -11.17 35.48 -23.32
N ASN A 498 -11.27 34.89 -22.13
CA ASN A 498 -10.20 34.92 -21.13
C ASN A 498 -9.98 33.60 -20.36
N TYR A 499 -10.57 32.47 -20.79
CA TYR A 499 -10.44 31.18 -20.10
C TYR A 499 -8.99 30.80 -19.76
N TYR A 500 -8.08 30.86 -20.73
CA TYR A 500 -6.67 30.50 -20.49
C TYR A 500 -5.98 31.42 -19.47
N MET A 501 -6.39 32.69 -19.39
CA MET A 501 -5.87 33.58 -18.38
C MET A 501 -6.46 33.24 -17.01
N GLU A 502 -7.76 33.04 -16.93
CA GLU A 502 -8.47 32.72 -15.69
C GLU A 502 -8.08 31.36 -15.13
N VAL A 503 -7.80 30.38 -15.99
CA VAL A 503 -7.58 28.98 -15.61
C VAL A 503 -6.12 28.54 -15.68
N PHE A 504 -5.30 29.13 -16.54
CA PHE A 504 -3.87 28.74 -16.64
C PHE A 504 -2.90 29.86 -16.33
N GLY A 505 -3.38 31.11 -16.18
CA GLY A 505 -2.49 32.23 -15.90
C GLY A 505 -1.68 32.73 -17.08
N VAL A 506 -2.16 32.51 -18.30
CA VAL A 506 -1.46 32.89 -19.53
C VAL A 506 -2.43 33.49 -20.54
N LYS A 507 -2.02 34.55 -21.24
CA LYS A 507 -2.83 35.08 -22.34
C LYS A 507 -2.91 34.05 -23.46
N GLU A 508 -4.07 33.97 -24.09
CA GLU A 508 -4.27 33.12 -25.27
C GLU A 508 -3.24 33.44 -26.39
N GLU A 509 -2.95 34.73 -26.62
CA GLU A 509 -1.94 35.15 -27.61
C GLU A 509 -0.53 34.62 -27.30
N THR A 510 -0.15 34.63 -26.01
CA THR A 510 1.14 34.11 -25.55
C THR A 510 1.19 32.59 -25.71
N LEU A 511 0.12 31.89 -25.33
CA LEU A 511 0.01 30.44 -25.46
C LEU A 511 0.05 30.01 -26.94
N LEU A 512 -0.66 30.72 -27.82
CA LEU A 512 -0.61 30.49 -29.26
C LEU A 512 0.80 30.70 -29.83
N THR A 513 1.52 31.71 -29.33
CA THR A 513 2.93 31.93 -29.72
C THR A 513 3.80 30.74 -29.30
N PHE A 514 3.62 30.21 -28.09
CA PHE A 514 4.35 29.03 -27.63
C PHE A 514 4.01 27.78 -28.46
N GLU A 515 2.74 27.53 -28.72
CA GLU A 515 2.28 26.42 -29.56
C GLU A 515 2.84 26.51 -30.98
N GLU A 516 2.82 27.70 -31.59
CA GLU A 516 3.37 27.92 -32.94
C GLU A 516 4.84 27.53 -33.00
N LYS A 517 5.63 27.95 -32.01
CA LYS A 517 7.04 27.59 -31.90
C LYS A 517 7.23 26.09 -31.67
N LEU A 518 6.46 25.49 -30.76
CA LEU A 518 6.51 24.05 -30.51
C LEU A 518 6.26 23.25 -31.78
N GLN A 519 5.23 23.59 -32.56
CA GLN A 519 4.89 22.91 -33.81
C GLN A 519 6.04 22.96 -34.84
N GLN A 520 6.82 24.04 -34.88
CA GLN A 520 7.94 24.19 -35.82
C GLN A 520 9.06 23.17 -35.59
N LYS A 521 9.29 22.73 -34.35
CA LYS A 521 10.34 21.75 -33.98
C LYS A 521 9.80 20.42 -33.47
N PHE A 522 8.47 20.26 -33.43
CA PHE A 522 7.83 19.06 -32.86
C PHE A 522 8.31 17.77 -33.52
N HIS A 523 8.43 17.77 -34.86
CA HIS A 523 8.94 16.64 -35.63
C HIS A 523 10.35 16.23 -35.21
N ASP A 524 11.28 17.19 -35.09
CA ASP A 524 12.66 16.92 -34.70
C ASP A 524 12.74 16.32 -33.28
N LEU A 525 11.96 16.86 -32.35
CA LEU A 525 11.89 16.39 -30.97
C LEU A 525 11.31 14.98 -30.86
N ILE A 526 10.20 14.70 -31.57
CA ILE A 526 9.56 13.39 -31.51
C ILE A 526 10.41 12.32 -32.20
N MET A 527 11.01 12.62 -33.34
CA MET A 527 11.99 11.74 -33.99
C MET A 527 13.17 11.45 -33.08
N LYS A 528 13.72 12.48 -32.43
CA LYS A 528 14.88 12.32 -31.53
C LYS A 528 14.54 11.45 -30.34
N SER A 529 13.44 11.73 -29.63
CA SER A 529 13.04 10.94 -28.45
C SER A 529 12.72 9.49 -28.81
N LEU A 530 11.94 9.24 -29.87
CA LEU A 530 11.58 7.88 -30.28
C LEU A 530 12.78 7.09 -30.79
N SER A 531 13.74 7.72 -31.50
CA SER A 531 14.97 7.02 -31.92
C SER A 531 15.86 6.61 -30.74
N LEU A 532 15.82 7.34 -29.63
CA LEU A 532 16.51 6.96 -28.39
C LEU A 532 15.78 5.83 -27.65
N MET A 533 14.43 5.85 -27.66
CA MET A 533 13.61 4.78 -27.08
C MET A 533 13.68 3.48 -27.90
N PHE A 534 13.77 3.59 -29.23
CA PHE A 534 13.71 2.47 -30.16
C PHE A 534 14.92 2.46 -31.11
N PRO A 535 16.15 2.18 -30.63
CA PRO A 535 17.38 2.37 -31.40
C PRO A 535 17.60 1.35 -32.53
N ASN A 536 16.88 0.21 -32.54
CA ASN A 536 17.12 -0.91 -33.47
C ASN A 536 16.45 -0.76 -34.85
N SER A 537 16.04 0.45 -35.24
CA SER A 537 15.28 0.68 -36.47
C SER A 537 16.15 1.14 -37.64
N SER A 538 16.33 0.28 -38.65
CA SER A 538 17.05 0.64 -39.89
C SER A 538 16.13 1.45 -40.82
N GLY A 539 16.34 2.77 -40.92
CA GLY A 539 15.58 3.67 -41.78
C GLY A 539 14.51 4.46 -41.02
N GLU A 540 13.28 3.93 -40.96
CA GLU A 540 12.14 4.52 -40.23
C GLU A 540 12.10 4.06 -38.77
N VAL A 541 11.78 4.95 -37.84
CA VAL A 541 11.65 4.63 -36.42
C VAL A 541 10.44 3.71 -36.20
N GLN A 542 10.69 2.49 -35.74
CA GLN A 542 9.66 1.51 -35.43
C GLN A 542 9.24 1.67 -33.97
N ALA A 543 8.24 2.53 -33.72
CA ALA A 543 7.75 2.79 -32.38
C ALA A 543 6.75 1.72 -31.95
N ASN A 544 7.21 0.78 -31.12
CA ASN A 544 6.38 -0.29 -30.56
C ASN A 544 6.40 -0.23 -29.03
N PHE A 545 5.42 0.48 -28.47
CA PHE A 545 5.31 0.67 -27.03
C PHE A 545 4.99 -0.62 -26.26
N LEU A 546 4.48 -1.68 -26.91
CA LEU A 546 4.32 -2.99 -26.26
C LEU A 546 5.64 -3.73 -26.07
N THR A 547 6.59 -3.55 -27.00
CA THR A 547 7.97 -4.08 -26.86
C THR A 547 8.89 -3.17 -26.06
N TYR A 548 8.44 -1.97 -25.68
CA TYR A 548 9.19 -1.11 -24.76
C TYR A 548 9.09 -1.74 -23.36
N ASN A 549 9.76 -2.88 -23.23
CA ASN A 549 9.84 -3.71 -22.05
C ASN A 549 10.83 -3.05 -21.10
N GLU A 550 10.39 -2.82 -19.87
CA GLU A 550 11.20 -2.35 -18.76
C GLU A 550 12.09 -3.51 -18.26
N GLU A 551 12.89 -4.07 -19.16
CA GLU A 551 13.78 -5.17 -18.88
C GLU A 551 14.85 -4.70 -17.90
N GLN A 552 14.72 -5.19 -16.66
CA GLN A 552 15.40 -4.76 -15.44
C GLN A 552 14.96 -3.37 -14.94
N ARG A 553 13.70 -3.25 -14.51
CA ARG A 553 13.33 -2.19 -13.54
C ARG A 553 14.30 -2.28 -12.37
N THR A 554 15.22 -1.33 -12.30
CA THR A 554 16.00 -1.15 -11.09
C THR A 554 15.01 -0.78 -10.01
N THR A 555 14.90 -1.64 -8.99
CA THR A 555 14.08 -1.32 -7.83
C THR A 555 14.75 -0.16 -7.11
N VAL A 556 14.05 0.96 -6.99
CA VAL A 556 14.50 2.14 -6.25
C VAL A 556 13.48 2.39 -5.14
N PRO A 557 13.62 1.75 -3.97
CA PRO A 557 12.76 2.00 -2.83
C PRO A 557 12.72 3.48 -2.46
N ILE A 558 11.62 3.96 -1.86
CA ILE A 558 11.47 5.40 -1.59
C ILE A 558 12.61 5.98 -0.73
N GLU A 559 13.14 5.21 0.23
CA GLU A 559 14.27 5.63 1.06
C GLU A 559 15.56 5.77 0.24
N GLU A 560 15.79 4.87 -0.71
CA GLU A 560 16.91 4.96 -1.66
C GLU A 560 16.73 6.15 -2.61
N ALA A 561 15.51 6.38 -3.11
CA ALA A 561 15.20 7.56 -3.92
C ALA A 561 15.48 8.86 -3.16
N LYS A 562 15.06 8.96 -1.89
CA LYS A 562 15.38 10.10 -1.02
C LYS A 562 16.89 10.29 -0.90
N GLU A 563 17.65 9.23 -0.64
CA GLU A 563 19.11 9.30 -0.54
C GLU A 563 19.76 9.72 -1.87
N LEU A 564 19.34 9.16 -3.00
CA LEU A 564 19.82 9.53 -4.33
C LEU A 564 19.61 11.01 -4.62
N ILE A 565 18.41 11.53 -4.34
CA ILE A 565 18.08 12.95 -4.54
C ILE A 565 18.92 13.82 -3.60
N VAL A 566 18.91 13.54 -2.30
CA VAL A 566 19.56 14.38 -1.28
C VAL A 566 21.07 14.42 -1.46
N THR A 567 21.72 13.27 -1.64
CA THR A 567 23.18 13.20 -1.82
C THR A 567 23.64 13.91 -3.09
N SER A 568 22.88 13.75 -4.18
CA SER A 568 23.20 14.39 -5.47
C SER A 568 22.99 15.91 -5.42
N LEU A 569 21.88 16.38 -4.86
CA LEU A 569 21.64 17.82 -4.67
C LEU A 569 22.69 18.48 -3.76
N LYS A 570 23.07 17.81 -2.67
CA LYS A 570 24.08 18.30 -1.73
C LYS A 570 25.44 18.51 -2.41
N LYS A 571 25.85 17.57 -3.27
CA LYS A 571 27.10 17.66 -4.04
C LYS A 571 27.15 18.86 -4.99
N HIS A 572 25.98 19.35 -5.40
CA HIS A 572 25.82 20.54 -6.24
C HIS A 572 25.45 21.80 -5.46
N GLY A 573 25.64 21.82 -4.13
CA GLY A 573 25.47 23.01 -3.29
C GLY A 573 24.03 23.41 -3.00
N GLN A 574 23.07 22.48 -3.14
CA GLN A 574 21.64 22.72 -2.92
C GLN A 574 21.21 22.39 -1.48
N ASP A 575 21.94 22.91 -0.47
CA ASP A 575 21.69 22.61 0.95
C ASP A 575 20.27 23.00 1.40
N ARG A 576 19.66 24.02 0.79
CA ARG A 576 18.28 24.44 1.12
C ARG A 576 17.24 23.39 0.71
N TRP A 577 17.42 22.78 -0.45
CA TRP A 577 16.48 21.77 -0.96
C TRP A 577 16.64 20.47 -0.18
N THR A 578 17.88 20.06 0.10
CA THR A 578 18.15 18.85 0.88
C THR A 578 17.56 18.92 2.28
N ASN A 579 17.77 20.02 3.01
CA ASN A 579 17.14 20.21 4.33
C ASN A 579 15.61 20.18 4.27
N TYR A 580 15.01 20.72 3.20
CA TYR A 580 13.56 20.69 3.03
C TYR A 580 13.03 19.29 2.76
N ILE A 581 13.69 18.54 1.86
CA ILE A 581 13.35 17.15 1.55
C ILE A 581 13.49 16.29 2.81
N GLU A 582 14.62 16.40 3.53
CA GLU A 582 14.84 15.65 4.77
C GLU A 582 13.72 15.92 5.79
N ARG A 583 13.31 17.18 5.95
CA ARG A 583 12.17 17.55 6.82
C ARG A 583 10.86 16.91 6.38
N MET A 584 10.53 16.95 5.08
CA MET A 584 9.30 16.36 4.55
C MET A 584 9.19 14.86 4.89
N PHE A 585 10.30 14.12 4.84
CA PHE A 585 10.35 12.72 5.23
C PHE A 585 10.33 12.53 6.75
N GLN A 586 11.13 13.30 7.51
CA GLN A 586 11.22 13.20 8.97
C GLN A 586 9.88 13.49 9.66
N ASP A 587 9.17 14.50 9.17
CA ASP A 587 7.89 14.95 9.73
C ASP A 587 6.70 14.15 9.19
N ASN A 588 6.93 13.11 8.37
CA ASN A 588 5.89 12.28 7.75
C ASN A 588 4.88 13.11 6.93
N LEU A 589 5.38 14.02 6.09
CA LEU A 589 4.56 14.89 5.23
C LEU A 589 4.31 14.29 3.83
N ILE A 590 4.80 13.08 3.61
CA ILE A 590 4.66 12.32 2.36
C ILE A 590 4.02 10.99 2.72
N GLN A 591 2.92 10.65 2.04
CA GLN A 591 2.22 9.38 2.21
C GLN A 591 2.19 8.63 0.89
N ILE A 592 2.65 7.38 0.93
CA ILE A 592 2.50 6.44 -0.19
C ILE A 592 1.14 5.75 -0.08
N TYR A 593 0.34 5.80 -1.14
CA TYR A 593 -0.99 5.18 -1.18
C TYR A 593 -1.29 4.55 -2.54
N ASN A 594 -0.76 3.35 -2.79
CA ASN A 594 -0.82 2.70 -4.11
C ASN A 594 -2.19 2.11 -4.50
N GLU A 595 -3.24 2.28 -3.69
CA GLU A 595 -4.54 1.67 -3.95
C GLU A 595 -5.40 2.47 -4.96
N VAL A 596 -5.14 3.77 -5.11
CA VAL A 596 -5.84 4.66 -6.04
C VAL A 596 -4.81 5.45 -6.83
N GLU A 597 -5.06 5.74 -8.12
CA GLU A 597 -4.15 6.54 -8.96
C GLU A 597 -4.10 8.01 -8.52
N VAL A 598 -3.30 8.32 -7.49
CA VAL A 598 -3.15 9.65 -6.92
C VAL A 598 -1.67 10.03 -6.85
N ASN A 599 -1.31 11.14 -7.46
CA ASN A 599 -0.02 11.81 -7.29
C ASN A 599 -0.32 13.30 -7.16
N LYS A 600 -0.44 13.79 -5.92
CA LYS A 600 -0.92 15.14 -5.66
C LYS A 600 -0.26 15.75 -4.43
N THR A 601 0.10 17.02 -4.59
CA THR A 601 0.59 17.88 -3.51
C THR A 601 -0.53 18.79 -3.02
N TYR A 602 -0.86 18.69 -1.74
CA TYR A 602 -1.83 19.52 -1.05
C TYR A 602 -1.12 20.62 -0.27
N TYR A 603 -1.39 21.89 -0.58
CA TYR A 603 -0.75 23.02 0.09
C TYR A 603 -1.71 23.77 1.01
N PHE A 604 -1.39 23.79 2.30
CA PHE A 604 -2.16 24.43 3.36
C PHE A 604 -1.61 25.84 3.64
N PRO A 605 -2.22 26.92 3.10
CA PRO A 605 -1.59 28.24 3.12
C PRO A 605 -1.60 28.89 4.51
N SER A 606 -2.50 28.45 5.40
CA SER A 606 -2.59 28.89 6.80
C SER A 606 -1.31 28.65 7.60
N ILE A 607 -0.59 27.58 7.27
CA ILE A 607 0.67 27.19 7.90
C ILE A 607 1.87 27.20 6.94
N LYS A 608 1.63 27.51 5.65
CA LYS A 608 2.62 27.48 4.57
C LYS A 608 3.36 26.14 4.45
N GLU A 609 2.62 25.04 4.56
CA GLU A 609 3.16 23.68 4.40
C GLU A 609 2.37 22.84 3.41
N SER A 610 3.05 21.85 2.84
CA SER A 610 2.42 20.87 1.95
C SER A 610 2.35 19.48 2.56
N ARG A 611 1.43 18.66 2.03
CA ARG A 611 1.36 17.21 2.18
C ARG A 611 1.36 16.58 0.81
N ILE A 612 2.10 15.50 0.63
CA ILE A 612 2.17 14.78 -0.64
C ILE A 612 1.48 13.43 -0.45
N LEU A 613 0.50 13.13 -1.29
CA LEU A 613 -0.09 11.81 -1.42
C LEU A 613 0.29 11.28 -2.80
N CYS A 614 1.11 10.23 -2.87
CA CYS A 614 1.60 9.71 -4.14
C CYS A 614 1.60 8.19 -4.22
N ASN A 615 1.58 7.70 -5.46
CA ASN A 615 1.81 6.31 -5.79
C ASN A 615 3.29 6.10 -6.03
N TYR A 616 3.87 5.12 -5.34
CA TYR A 616 5.27 4.80 -5.43
C TYR A 616 5.46 3.28 -5.53
N HIS A 617 5.94 2.84 -6.69
CA HIS A 617 6.05 1.42 -7.05
C HIS A 617 7.50 0.92 -7.05
N ASP A 618 8.36 1.55 -6.23
CA ASP A 618 9.79 1.25 -6.12
C ASP A 618 10.52 1.22 -7.47
N ASP A 619 10.16 2.13 -8.38
CA ASP A 619 10.77 2.25 -9.70
C ASP A 619 11.20 3.68 -10.03
N VAL A 620 11.99 3.83 -11.09
CA VAL A 620 12.56 5.12 -11.52
C VAL A 620 11.48 6.08 -12.02
N ASP A 621 10.37 5.59 -12.56
CA ASP A 621 9.24 6.46 -12.92
C ASP A 621 8.63 7.10 -11.66
N SER A 622 8.49 6.32 -10.59
CA SER A 622 8.04 6.81 -9.27
C SER A 622 9.02 7.83 -8.67
N LEU A 623 10.33 7.68 -8.88
CA LEU A 623 11.35 8.67 -8.49
C LEU A 623 11.10 10.03 -9.17
N PHE A 624 10.77 10.05 -10.48
CA PHE A 624 10.50 11.30 -11.19
C PHE A 624 9.23 11.99 -10.68
N ILE A 625 8.17 11.21 -10.42
CA ILE A 625 6.94 11.70 -9.82
C ILE A 625 7.22 12.30 -8.44
N LEU A 626 8.00 11.61 -7.60
CA LEU A 626 8.40 12.14 -6.29
C LEU A 626 9.17 13.47 -6.42
N CYS A 627 10.10 13.59 -7.37
CA CYS A 627 10.82 14.84 -7.62
C CYS A 627 9.86 15.97 -8.04
N HIS A 628 8.87 15.65 -8.87
CA HIS A 628 7.85 16.59 -9.33
C HIS A 628 7.00 17.13 -8.17
N GLU A 629 6.44 16.24 -7.34
CA GLU A 629 5.63 16.60 -6.18
C GLU A 629 6.43 17.36 -5.12
N LEU A 630 7.71 16.99 -4.90
CA LEU A 630 8.61 17.76 -4.04
C LEU A 630 8.84 19.17 -4.56
N GLY A 631 8.84 19.37 -5.87
CA GLY A 631 8.91 20.68 -6.52
C GLY A 631 7.69 21.54 -6.19
N HIS A 632 6.48 21.01 -6.39
CA HIS A 632 5.26 21.70 -5.94
C HIS A 632 5.35 22.05 -4.46
N ALA A 633 5.68 21.08 -3.61
CA ALA A 633 5.75 21.30 -2.16
C ALA A 633 6.77 22.40 -1.79
N TYR A 634 7.94 22.43 -2.43
CA TYR A 634 8.99 23.39 -2.12
C TYR A 634 8.64 24.83 -2.52
N PHE A 635 8.00 25.02 -3.68
CA PHE A 635 7.68 26.36 -4.18
C PHE A 635 6.36 26.91 -3.64
N ASN A 636 5.36 26.06 -3.35
CA ASN A 636 4.04 26.48 -2.87
C ASN A 636 4.10 27.33 -1.58
N LYS A 637 5.08 27.10 -0.70
CA LYS A 637 5.30 27.91 0.51
C LYS A 637 5.60 29.39 0.25
N SER A 638 5.96 29.74 -0.99
CA SER A 638 6.39 31.09 -1.39
C SER A 638 5.24 31.99 -1.79
N TYR A 639 4.04 31.43 -1.99
CA TYR A 639 2.85 32.20 -2.34
C TYR A 639 2.34 32.95 -1.10
N ASP A 640 1.91 34.21 -1.30
CA ASP A 640 1.50 35.10 -0.21
C ASP A 640 0.02 34.92 0.19
N GLU A 641 -0.84 34.49 -0.75
CA GLU A 641 -2.28 34.26 -0.53
C GLU A 641 -2.74 32.87 -1.02
N SER A 642 -3.98 32.49 -0.68
CA SER A 642 -4.58 31.18 -0.96
C SER A 642 -4.37 30.73 -2.41
N PHE A 643 -3.68 29.61 -2.56
CA PHE A 643 -3.33 29.00 -3.83
C PHE A 643 -4.52 28.25 -4.46
N PHE A 644 -5.57 28.95 -4.90
CA PHE A 644 -6.68 28.36 -5.68
C PHE A 644 -7.21 29.31 -6.77
N ASP A 645 -6.45 30.35 -7.12
CA ASP A 645 -6.72 31.00 -8.40
C ASP A 645 -6.18 30.07 -9.48
N ASP A 646 -7.07 29.38 -10.20
CA ASP A 646 -6.72 28.48 -11.32
C ASP A 646 -5.71 29.16 -12.25
N SER A 647 -5.79 30.47 -12.32
CA SER A 647 -4.88 31.45 -12.92
C SER A 647 -3.37 31.35 -12.61
N THR A 648 -2.92 30.31 -11.91
CA THR A 648 -1.50 29.97 -11.64
C THR A 648 -1.07 28.61 -12.16
N GLN A 649 -1.98 27.77 -12.68
CA GLN A 649 -1.70 26.36 -13.00
C GLN A 649 -0.44 26.16 -13.86
N LEU A 650 -0.24 26.98 -14.91
CA LEU A 650 0.93 26.84 -15.78
C LEU A 650 2.23 27.11 -15.03
N LEU A 651 2.25 28.17 -14.20
CA LEU A 651 3.44 28.54 -13.45
C LEU A 651 3.80 27.48 -12.40
N ASN A 652 2.80 26.86 -11.80
CA ASN A 652 2.97 25.81 -10.79
C ASN A 652 3.66 24.59 -11.38
N GLU A 653 3.22 24.14 -12.56
CA GLU A 653 3.89 23.08 -13.31
C GLU A 653 5.32 23.49 -13.71
N VAL A 654 5.54 24.74 -14.12
CA VAL A 654 6.90 25.22 -14.43
C VAL A 654 7.82 25.06 -13.22
N MET A 655 7.33 25.34 -12.01
CA MET A 655 8.13 25.18 -10.80
C MET A 655 8.40 23.72 -10.44
N ALA A 656 7.40 22.86 -10.59
CA ALA A 656 7.56 21.42 -10.35
C ALA A 656 8.54 20.79 -11.34
N TYR A 657 8.41 21.07 -12.64
CA TYR A 657 9.36 20.59 -13.64
C TYR A 657 10.76 21.19 -13.50
N TYR A 658 10.88 22.46 -13.11
CA TYR A 658 12.19 23.06 -12.81
C TYR A 658 12.91 22.28 -11.70
N PHE A 659 12.20 21.90 -10.65
CA PHE A 659 12.73 21.07 -9.57
C PHE A 659 13.05 19.65 -10.03
N GLU A 660 12.13 18.99 -10.76
CA GLU A 660 12.29 17.64 -11.32
C GLU A 660 13.55 17.57 -12.20
N ILE A 661 13.66 18.48 -13.18
CA ILE A 661 14.81 18.56 -14.09
C ILE A 661 16.12 18.76 -13.31
N THR A 662 16.12 19.64 -12.31
CA THR A 662 17.32 19.91 -11.52
C THR A 662 17.74 18.70 -10.69
N CYS A 663 16.79 17.98 -10.07
CA CYS A 663 17.06 16.76 -9.31
C CYS A 663 17.65 15.66 -10.21
N VAL A 664 17.01 15.39 -11.35
CA VAL A 664 17.47 14.36 -12.28
C VAL A 664 18.85 14.72 -12.84
N GLN A 665 19.10 15.98 -13.18
CA GLN A 665 20.42 16.43 -13.63
C GLN A 665 21.49 16.28 -12.54
N ALA A 666 21.16 16.58 -11.28
CA ALA A 666 22.07 16.36 -10.17
C ALA A 666 22.44 14.89 -10.02
N ILE A 667 21.45 13.98 -10.12
CA ILE A 667 21.67 12.53 -10.03
C ILE A 667 22.56 12.05 -11.19
N LEU A 668 22.26 12.45 -12.42
CA LEU A 668 23.03 12.06 -13.61
C LEU A 668 24.47 12.60 -13.59
N ARG A 669 24.73 13.72 -12.92
CA ARG A 669 26.08 14.31 -12.76
C ARG A 669 26.83 13.77 -11.54
N ASN A 670 26.16 13.03 -10.66
CA ASN A 670 26.77 12.54 -9.45
C ASN A 670 27.57 11.26 -9.72
N ASN A 671 28.91 11.41 -9.75
CA ASN A 671 29.85 10.30 -9.95
C ASN A 671 29.78 9.20 -8.87
N ASP A 672 29.18 9.48 -7.70
CA ASP A 672 29.06 8.51 -6.60
C ASP A 672 27.87 7.55 -6.80
N VAL A 673 26.93 7.90 -7.69
CA VAL A 673 25.82 7.03 -8.09
C VAL A 673 26.37 5.96 -9.04
N GLY A 674 25.93 4.70 -8.87
CA GLY A 674 26.36 3.61 -9.73
C GLY A 674 26.08 3.90 -11.21
N GLU A 675 27.00 3.50 -12.08
CA GLU A 675 26.90 3.74 -13.53
C GLU A 675 25.63 3.12 -14.13
N ASP A 676 25.27 1.91 -13.70
CA ASP A 676 24.06 1.21 -14.14
C ASP A 676 22.79 1.97 -13.76
N ILE A 677 22.72 2.50 -12.54
CA ILE A 677 21.60 3.33 -12.07
C ILE A 677 21.52 4.62 -12.88
N ARG A 678 22.65 5.30 -13.15
CA ARG A 678 22.65 6.52 -13.98
C ARG A 678 22.19 6.24 -15.41
N LYS A 679 22.60 5.12 -16.01
CA LYS A 679 22.17 4.69 -17.35
C LYS A 679 20.68 4.37 -17.40
N GLU A 680 20.16 3.73 -16.35
CA GLU A 680 18.72 3.44 -16.25
C GLU A 680 17.91 4.73 -16.07
N ILE A 681 18.33 5.63 -15.17
CA ILE A 681 17.71 6.94 -15.00
C ILE A 681 17.73 7.72 -16.32
N ALA A 682 18.84 7.71 -17.07
CA ALA A 682 18.91 8.38 -18.36
C ALA A 682 17.90 7.80 -19.37
N ARG A 683 17.78 6.46 -19.46
CA ARG A 683 16.81 5.77 -20.32
C ARG A 683 15.37 6.13 -19.97
N GLN A 684 14.99 5.98 -18.70
CA GLN A 684 13.64 6.28 -18.23
C GLN A 684 13.33 7.77 -18.32
N TYR A 685 14.34 8.64 -18.18
CA TYR A 685 14.11 10.08 -18.31
C TYR A 685 13.82 10.50 -19.76
N VAL A 686 14.39 9.83 -20.77
CA VAL A 686 13.97 10.01 -22.17
C VAL A 686 12.49 9.64 -22.35
N LYS A 687 12.04 8.51 -21.76
CA LYS A 687 10.63 8.10 -21.75
C LYS A 687 9.76 9.16 -21.05
N ARG A 688 10.16 9.63 -19.87
CA ARG A 688 9.47 10.70 -19.12
C ARG A 688 9.30 11.96 -19.96
N ILE A 689 10.37 12.44 -20.61
CA ILE A 689 10.33 13.59 -21.55
C ILE A 689 9.35 13.32 -22.70
N HIS A 690 9.45 12.14 -23.32
CA HIS A 690 8.57 11.78 -24.43
C HIS A 690 7.10 11.78 -24.00
N GLN A 691 6.79 11.22 -22.84
CA GLN A 691 5.43 11.18 -22.30
C GLN A 691 4.92 12.58 -21.97
N VAL A 692 5.63 13.33 -21.12
CA VAL A 692 5.19 14.65 -20.62
C VAL A 692 5.04 15.67 -21.74
N VAL A 693 6.02 15.74 -22.64
CA VAL A 693 6.06 16.79 -23.67
C VAL A 693 5.37 16.33 -24.94
N LEU A 694 5.82 15.21 -25.52
CA LEU A 694 5.52 14.88 -26.91
C LEU A 694 4.22 14.08 -27.05
N SER A 695 3.99 13.11 -26.16
CA SER A 695 2.77 12.32 -26.13
C SER A 695 1.60 13.19 -25.66
N THR A 696 1.76 13.96 -24.57
CA THR A 696 0.71 14.87 -24.08
C THR A 696 0.37 15.95 -25.11
N TYR A 697 1.36 16.57 -25.77
CA TYR A 697 1.07 17.53 -26.85
C TYR A 697 0.39 16.87 -28.06
N SER A 698 0.73 15.61 -28.37
CA SER A 698 0.01 14.85 -29.39
C SER A 698 -1.46 14.65 -29.04
N VAL A 699 -1.77 14.37 -27.76
CA VAL A 699 -3.15 14.27 -27.27
C VAL A 699 -3.87 15.61 -27.40
N HIS A 700 -3.22 16.73 -27.08
CA HIS A 700 -3.79 18.08 -27.27
C HIS A 700 -4.13 18.39 -28.73
N LEU A 701 -3.23 18.08 -29.67
CA LEU A 701 -3.49 18.27 -31.10
C LEU A 701 -4.66 17.40 -31.60
N PHE A 702 -4.75 16.17 -31.09
CA PHE A 702 -5.88 15.28 -31.37
C PHE A 702 -7.18 15.83 -30.77
N GLU A 703 -7.15 16.30 -29.53
CA GLU A 703 -8.28 16.95 -28.86
C GLU A 703 -8.79 18.16 -29.65
N LYS A 704 -7.91 19.07 -30.07
CA LYS A 704 -8.25 20.20 -30.95
C LYS A 704 -8.95 19.75 -32.23
N SER A 705 -8.50 18.65 -32.83
CA SER A 705 -9.12 18.10 -34.05
C SER A 705 -10.55 17.60 -33.78
N LEU A 706 -10.78 16.95 -32.65
CA LEU A 706 -12.12 16.50 -32.23
C LEU A 706 -13.03 17.69 -31.90
N ILE A 707 -12.52 18.69 -31.16
CA ILE A 707 -13.28 19.89 -30.79
C ILE A 707 -13.71 20.66 -32.05
N LYS A 708 -12.81 20.82 -33.02
CA LYS A 708 -13.13 21.41 -34.32
C LYS A 708 -14.25 20.64 -35.03
N HIS A 709 -14.20 19.30 -35.01
CA HIS A 709 -15.26 18.48 -35.58
C HIS A 709 -16.60 18.69 -34.84
N VAL A 710 -16.60 18.74 -33.51
CA VAL A 710 -17.81 19.03 -32.70
C VAL A 710 -18.34 20.43 -32.98
N GLN A 711 -17.47 21.42 -33.21
CA GLN A 711 -17.87 22.78 -33.57
C GLN A 711 -18.55 22.83 -34.96
N GLU A 712 -18.03 22.07 -35.92
CA GLU A 712 -18.55 22.04 -37.31
C GLU A 712 -19.83 21.21 -37.46
N TYR A 713 -19.93 20.06 -36.77
CA TYR A 713 -20.98 19.07 -36.98
C TYR A 713 -21.91 18.85 -35.78
N GLY A 714 -21.52 19.32 -34.58
CA GLY A 714 -22.32 19.21 -33.36
C GLY A 714 -22.33 17.82 -32.71
N GLU A 715 -21.81 16.78 -33.34
CA GLU A 715 -21.73 15.44 -32.77
C GLU A 715 -20.49 14.71 -33.29
N ILE A 716 -20.12 13.61 -32.62
CA ILE A 716 -19.07 12.72 -33.11
C ILE A 716 -19.39 11.27 -32.76
N SER A 717 -19.44 10.41 -33.78
CA SER A 717 -19.57 8.97 -33.61
C SER A 717 -18.20 8.30 -33.44
N ILE A 718 -18.20 7.06 -32.93
CA ILE A 718 -16.98 6.27 -32.82
C ILE A 718 -16.28 6.03 -34.17
N LYS A 719 -17.04 6.01 -35.27
CA LYS A 719 -16.49 5.86 -36.62
C LYS A 719 -15.75 7.13 -37.06
N GLU A 720 -16.32 8.30 -36.76
CA GLU A 720 -15.68 9.59 -37.05
C GLU A 720 -14.47 9.81 -36.16
N PHE A 721 -14.55 9.45 -34.87
CA PHE A 721 -13.41 9.46 -33.95
C PHE A 721 -12.23 8.66 -34.50
N LEU A 722 -12.48 7.41 -34.93
CA LEU A 722 -11.45 6.55 -35.52
C LEU A 722 -10.89 7.15 -36.82
N LYS A 723 -11.75 7.72 -37.67
CA LYS A 723 -11.31 8.38 -38.91
C LYS A 723 -10.38 9.57 -38.62
N ILE A 724 -10.75 10.44 -37.67
CA ILE A 724 -9.92 11.59 -37.26
C ILE A 724 -8.59 11.10 -36.70
N ARG A 725 -8.59 10.01 -35.92
CA ARG A 725 -7.36 9.41 -35.39
C ARG A 725 -6.46 8.85 -36.50
N GLU A 726 -7.02 8.15 -37.48
CA GLU A 726 -6.28 7.66 -38.65
C GLU A 726 -5.72 8.77 -39.55
N GLU A 727 -6.43 9.89 -39.67
CA GLU A 727 -5.94 11.09 -40.37
C GLU A 727 -4.81 11.76 -39.59
N TYR A 728 -4.94 11.86 -38.27
CA TYR A 728 -3.92 12.41 -37.38
C TYR A 728 -2.59 11.64 -37.45
N ASN A 729 -2.64 10.31 -37.51
CA ASN A 729 -1.43 9.47 -37.62
C ASN A 729 -0.69 9.61 -38.96
N LYS A 730 -1.29 10.30 -39.94
CA LYS A 730 -0.66 10.64 -41.23
C LYS A 730 -0.14 12.09 -41.25
N HIS A 731 -0.19 12.80 -40.12
CA HIS A 731 0.29 14.17 -40.02
C HIS A 731 1.80 14.25 -40.32
N PRO A 732 2.30 15.30 -41.00
CA PRO A 732 3.73 15.46 -41.32
C PRO A 732 4.67 15.37 -40.11
N PHE A 733 4.16 15.68 -38.91
CA PHE A 733 4.90 15.51 -37.65
C PHE A 733 5.41 14.08 -37.42
N PHE A 734 4.71 13.08 -37.95
CA PHE A 734 5.04 11.67 -37.79
C PHE A 734 5.72 11.06 -39.03
N GLU A 735 6.16 11.89 -39.99
CA GLU A 735 6.92 11.40 -41.15
C GLU A 735 8.15 10.60 -40.70
N GLY A 736 8.42 9.44 -41.30
CA GLY A 736 9.53 8.57 -40.88
C GLY A 736 9.32 7.81 -39.55
N ILE A 737 8.14 7.90 -38.93
CA ILE A 737 7.75 7.12 -37.75
C ILE A 737 6.68 6.10 -38.16
N ARG A 738 6.89 4.85 -37.76
CA ARG A 738 5.89 3.78 -37.90
C ARG A 738 5.50 3.28 -36.53
N PHE A 739 4.30 3.64 -36.10
CA PHE A 739 3.70 3.13 -34.88
C PHE A 739 3.18 1.70 -35.09
N GLN A 740 3.60 0.78 -34.21
CA GLN A 740 3.14 -0.61 -34.20
C GLN A 740 2.13 -0.79 -33.08
N ASN A 741 1.02 -1.49 -33.37
CA ASN A 741 -0.05 -1.82 -32.43
C ASN A 741 -0.77 -0.64 -31.75
N GLU A 742 -0.49 0.59 -32.19
CA GLU A 742 -1.06 1.82 -31.63
C GLU A 742 -2.58 1.90 -31.77
N THR A 743 -3.16 1.27 -32.79
CA THR A 743 -4.63 1.21 -32.99
C THR A 743 -5.35 0.75 -31.73
N TYR A 744 -4.77 -0.19 -30.99
CA TYR A 744 -5.39 -0.72 -29.77
C TYR A 744 -5.35 0.27 -28.58
N SER A 745 -4.59 1.36 -28.69
CA SER A 745 -4.54 2.45 -27.70
C SER A 745 -5.40 3.66 -28.07
N TYR A 746 -6.06 3.68 -29.25
CA TYR A 746 -6.76 4.87 -29.74
C TYR A 746 -7.86 5.37 -28.80
N PHE A 747 -8.46 4.49 -28.00
CA PHE A 747 -9.53 4.85 -27.07
C PHE A 747 -9.04 5.20 -25.66
N ASN A 748 -7.74 5.04 -25.36
CA ASN A 748 -7.20 5.34 -24.03
C ASN A 748 -7.51 6.77 -23.55
N PRO A 749 -7.48 7.82 -24.40
CA PRO A 749 -7.87 9.17 -23.96
C PRO A 749 -9.30 9.26 -23.41
N LEU A 750 -10.22 8.41 -23.86
CA LEU A 750 -11.61 8.40 -23.37
C LEU A 750 -11.74 7.90 -21.92
N LEU A 751 -10.68 7.28 -21.37
CA LEU A 751 -10.61 6.82 -19.99
C LEU A 751 -10.14 7.92 -19.01
N LYS A 752 -9.68 9.07 -19.53
CA LYS A 752 -9.20 10.18 -18.70
C LYS A 752 -10.29 11.23 -18.55
N ALA A 753 -10.64 11.55 -17.31
CA ALA A 753 -11.63 12.57 -17.02
C ALA A 753 -11.23 13.96 -17.55
N SER A 754 -9.95 14.35 -17.43
CA SER A 754 -9.45 15.63 -17.95
C SER A 754 -9.68 15.77 -19.46
N PHE A 755 -9.47 14.70 -20.24
CA PHE A 755 -9.77 14.70 -21.68
C PHE A 755 -11.26 14.91 -21.99
N ILE A 756 -12.14 14.35 -21.16
CA ILE A 756 -13.59 14.47 -21.33
C ILE A 756 -14.11 15.84 -20.90
N PHE A 757 -13.67 16.34 -19.75
CA PHE A 757 -14.32 17.45 -19.06
C PHE A 757 -13.52 18.76 -19.11
N GLU A 758 -12.20 18.73 -19.13
CA GLU A 758 -11.36 19.92 -19.07
C GLU A 758 -11.00 20.43 -20.46
N PHE A 759 -10.65 21.71 -20.60
CA PHE A 759 -10.27 22.28 -21.89
C PHE A 759 -8.84 22.81 -21.83
N GLY A 760 -7.99 22.34 -22.74
CA GLY A 760 -6.60 22.79 -22.85
C GLY A 760 -5.64 22.21 -21.79
N ASP A 761 -6.10 21.32 -20.92
CA ASP A 761 -5.27 20.68 -19.90
C ASP A 761 -4.02 20.01 -20.51
N HIS A 762 -4.17 19.36 -21.67
CA HIS A 762 -3.07 18.66 -22.36
C HIS A 762 -2.03 19.60 -23.03
N VAL A 763 -2.24 20.91 -23.12
CA VAL A 763 -1.18 21.84 -23.61
C VAL A 763 -0.28 22.32 -22.48
N LEU A 764 -0.77 22.26 -21.24
CA LEU A 764 -0.12 22.87 -20.10
C LEU A 764 1.18 22.16 -19.70
N PRO A 765 1.23 20.82 -19.50
CA PRO A 765 2.49 20.14 -19.14
C PRO A 765 3.61 20.28 -20.19
N PRO A 766 3.36 20.13 -21.52
CA PRO A 766 4.39 20.35 -22.54
C PRO A 766 5.00 21.76 -22.50
N ILE A 767 4.16 22.79 -22.37
CA ILE A 767 4.64 24.18 -22.30
C ILE A 767 5.39 24.42 -21.00
N ALA A 768 4.84 23.96 -19.87
CA ALA A 768 5.49 24.11 -18.57
C ALA A 768 6.88 23.48 -18.54
N TYR A 769 7.00 22.24 -19.04
CA TYR A 769 8.26 21.53 -19.11
C TYR A 769 9.30 22.26 -19.96
N LEU A 770 8.88 22.77 -21.13
CA LEU A 770 9.77 23.51 -22.03
C LEU A 770 10.24 24.82 -21.41
N LEU A 771 9.36 25.59 -20.78
CA LEU A 771 9.75 26.79 -20.05
C LEU A 771 10.75 26.46 -18.92
N SER A 772 10.52 25.35 -18.21
CA SER A 772 11.39 24.87 -17.13
C SER A 772 12.77 24.46 -17.62
N VAL A 773 12.86 23.82 -18.78
CA VAL A 773 14.14 23.47 -19.43
C VAL A 773 15.02 24.70 -19.58
N ARG A 774 14.45 25.82 -20.04
CA ARG A 774 15.16 27.09 -20.20
C ARG A 774 15.58 27.72 -18.87
N LEU A 775 14.70 27.66 -17.86
CA LEU A 775 15.01 28.16 -16.52
C LEU A 775 16.15 27.38 -15.84
N CYS A 776 16.33 26.10 -16.18
CA CYS A 776 17.41 25.27 -15.65
C CYS A 776 18.80 25.63 -16.21
N ARG A 777 18.90 26.53 -17.20
CA ARG A 777 20.20 26.95 -17.70
C ARG A 777 20.93 27.78 -16.66
N GLU A 778 22.20 27.44 -16.43
CA GLU A 778 23.09 28.23 -15.59
C GLU A 778 23.39 29.57 -16.27
N GLU A 779 22.91 30.65 -15.67
CA GLU A 779 23.28 32.02 -16.00
C GLU A 779 24.21 32.54 -14.89
N ASN A 780 25.18 33.39 -15.24
CA ASN A 780 26.07 34.05 -14.29
C ASN A 780 25.30 35.08 -13.44
N SER A 781 24.39 34.62 -12.59
CA SER A 781 23.69 35.43 -11.60
C SER A 781 24.36 35.28 -10.24
N THR A 782 24.38 36.37 -9.47
CA THR A 782 24.85 36.38 -8.08
C THR A 782 23.83 35.76 -7.12
N ILE A 783 22.55 35.69 -7.54
CA ILE A 783 21.45 35.14 -6.75
C ILE A 783 21.02 33.80 -7.36
N PRO A 784 20.93 32.71 -6.58
CA PRO A 784 20.41 31.43 -7.06
C PRO A 784 19.03 31.55 -7.70
N LYS A 785 18.79 30.80 -8.78
CA LYS A 785 17.57 30.91 -9.59
C LYS A 785 16.31 30.51 -8.80
N ASP A 786 16.42 29.52 -7.92
CA ASP A 786 15.33 29.13 -7.00
C ASP A 786 14.91 30.28 -6.06
N ILE A 787 15.85 31.10 -5.60
CA ILE A 787 15.54 32.27 -4.76
C ILE A 787 14.86 33.36 -5.58
N GLN A 788 15.30 33.60 -6.82
CA GLN A 788 14.64 34.56 -7.72
C GLN A 788 13.18 34.15 -7.97
N ILE A 789 12.94 32.86 -8.17
CA ILE A 789 11.59 32.30 -8.31
C ILE A 789 10.77 32.56 -7.05
N GLN A 790 11.28 32.19 -5.88
CA GLN A 790 10.56 32.37 -4.61
C GLN A 790 10.26 33.85 -4.34
N GLU A 791 11.19 34.74 -4.65
CA GLU A 791 11.00 36.19 -4.52
C GLU A 791 9.92 36.71 -5.49
N ALA A 792 9.87 36.23 -6.73
CA ALA A 792 8.82 36.59 -7.67
C ALA A 792 7.44 36.14 -7.17
N LEU A 793 7.31 34.89 -6.72
CA LEU A 793 6.07 34.34 -6.19
C LEU A 793 5.62 35.07 -4.93
N PHE A 794 6.54 35.37 -4.01
CA PHE A 794 6.26 36.13 -2.79
C PHE A 794 5.76 37.55 -3.08
N ASN A 795 6.21 38.15 -4.19
CA ASN A 795 5.77 39.48 -4.62
C ASN A 795 4.48 39.46 -5.47
N GLY A 796 3.75 38.33 -5.50
CA GLY A 796 2.47 38.24 -6.21
C GLY A 796 2.58 38.06 -7.72
N ILE A 797 3.75 37.64 -8.23
CA ILE A 797 3.96 37.42 -9.66
C ILE A 797 3.48 36.01 -10.02
N TYR A 798 2.19 35.93 -10.34
CA TYR A 798 1.47 34.68 -10.56
C TYR A 798 1.18 34.40 -12.04
N ARG A 799 1.24 35.44 -12.89
CA ARG A 799 0.95 35.35 -14.33
C ARG A 799 2.21 35.01 -15.11
N THR A 800 2.05 34.20 -16.14
CA THR A 800 3.16 33.65 -16.93
C THR A 800 4.01 34.75 -17.56
N GLU A 801 3.39 35.76 -18.18
CA GLU A 801 4.10 36.86 -18.82
C GLU A 801 4.93 37.68 -17.81
N ASP A 802 4.32 38.05 -16.69
CA ASP A 802 4.98 38.86 -15.67
C ASP A 802 6.15 38.09 -15.04
N PHE A 803 5.95 36.78 -14.83
CA PHE A 803 6.99 35.89 -14.35
C PHE A 803 8.15 35.78 -15.35
N LEU A 804 7.87 35.50 -16.62
CA LEU A 804 8.91 35.41 -17.65
C LEU A 804 9.65 36.75 -17.83
N ASN A 805 8.95 37.88 -17.73
CA ASN A 805 9.58 39.21 -17.76
C ASN A 805 10.49 39.44 -16.54
N CYS A 806 10.16 38.87 -15.38
CA CYS A 806 11.03 38.91 -14.21
C CYS A 806 12.29 38.06 -14.43
N MET A 807 12.12 36.86 -14.98
CA MET A 807 13.16 35.83 -15.10
C MET A 807 14.06 35.99 -16.32
N SER A 808 13.57 36.62 -17.39
CA SER A 808 14.23 36.74 -18.69
C SER A 808 13.91 38.09 -19.34
N LYS A 809 14.57 39.16 -18.87
CA LYS A 809 14.32 40.56 -19.28
C LYS A 809 14.67 40.90 -20.73
N GLU A 810 15.30 39.99 -21.48
CA GLU A 810 15.92 40.29 -22.78
C GLU A 810 15.31 39.53 -23.97
N LEU A 811 14.41 38.57 -23.75
CA LEU A 811 13.86 37.71 -24.80
C LEU A 811 12.37 37.94 -25.00
N SER A 812 11.93 37.92 -26.26
CA SER A 812 10.51 37.75 -26.56
C SER A 812 10.04 36.35 -26.18
N TYR A 813 8.74 36.17 -25.93
CA TYR A 813 8.16 34.86 -25.58
C TYR A 813 8.42 33.80 -26.66
N GLY A 814 8.38 34.19 -27.94
CA GLY A 814 8.72 33.30 -29.05
C GLY A 814 10.19 32.86 -29.05
N GLU A 815 11.13 33.77 -28.79
CA GLU A 815 12.56 33.44 -28.69
C GLU A 815 12.86 32.58 -27.46
N PHE A 816 12.18 32.83 -26.33
CA PHE A 816 12.31 32.03 -25.12
C PHE A 816 11.90 30.58 -25.40
N MET A 817 10.77 30.39 -26.09
CA MET A 817 10.28 29.06 -26.45
C MET A 817 11.17 28.36 -27.49
N GLU A 818 11.68 29.11 -28.47
CA GLU A 818 12.61 28.59 -29.47
C GLU A 818 13.89 28.02 -28.83
N GLN A 819 14.49 28.80 -27.93
CA GLN A 819 15.66 28.36 -27.16
C GLN A 819 15.34 27.19 -26.23
N SER A 820 14.15 27.15 -25.63
CA SER A 820 13.71 26.05 -24.76
C SER A 820 13.74 24.70 -25.48
N MET A 821 13.30 24.67 -26.75
CA MET A 821 13.32 23.45 -27.56
C MET A 821 14.72 23.04 -28.01
N ASP A 822 15.57 24.02 -28.34
CA ASP A 822 16.98 23.75 -28.67
C ASP A 822 17.73 23.15 -27.47
N GLU A 823 17.46 23.65 -26.27
CA GLU A 823 18.00 23.12 -25.03
C GLU A 823 17.46 21.73 -24.71
N LEU A 824 16.18 21.45 -25.00
CA LEU A 824 15.61 20.11 -24.86
C LEU A 824 16.28 19.11 -25.83
N LEU A 825 16.50 19.50 -27.08
CA LEU A 825 17.25 18.68 -28.05
C LEU A 825 18.67 18.39 -27.54
N GLN A 826 19.37 19.40 -27.02
CA GLN A 826 20.70 19.23 -26.43
C GLN A 826 20.68 18.29 -25.21
N LYS A 827 19.65 18.37 -24.36
CA LYS A 827 19.47 17.44 -23.23
C LYS A 827 19.28 16.01 -23.73
N LEU A 828 18.45 15.77 -24.76
CA LEU A 828 18.29 14.45 -25.36
C LEU A 828 19.61 13.90 -25.94
N HIS A 829 20.45 14.76 -26.52
CA HIS A 829 21.81 14.38 -26.93
C HIS A 829 22.72 14.03 -25.74
N THR A 830 22.63 14.77 -24.64
CA THR A 830 23.40 14.49 -23.42
C THR A 830 22.99 13.16 -22.80
N LEU A 831 21.67 12.88 -22.72
CA LEU A 831 21.14 11.61 -22.23
C LEU A 831 21.62 10.44 -23.10
N GLN A 832 21.63 10.62 -24.43
CA GLN A 832 22.20 9.63 -25.34
C GLN A 832 23.65 9.29 -25.00
N SER A 833 24.49 10.28 -24.69
CA SER A 833 25.88 10.04 -24.29
C SER A 833 25.97 9.22 -23.00
N VAL A 834 25.19 9.57 -21.97
CA VAL A 834 25.14 8.82 -20.69
C VAL A 834 24.71 7.38 -20.91
N MET A 835 23.73 7.15 -21.78
CA MET A 835 23.25 5.81 -22.13
C MET A 835 24.30 4.95 -22.86
N LEU A 836 25.24 5.59 -23.59
CA LEU A 836 26.22 4.94 -24.46
C LEU A 836 27.64 4.85 -23.87
N GLU A 837 27.89 5.31 -22.63
CA GLU A 837 29.20 5.16 -21.98
C GLU A 837 29.55 3.67 -21.81
N GLU A 838 30.16 3.04 -22.82
CA GLU A 838 31.03 1.88 -22.64
C GLU A 838 32.39 2.41 -22.19
N GLY A 839 33.00 1.79 -21.18
CA GLY A 839 34.26 2.22 -20.59
C GLY A 839 35.32 2.57 -21.62
N VAL A 840 35.54 3.87 -21.85
CA VAL A 840 36.75 4.37 -22.47
C VAL A 840 37.80 4.40 -21.36
N CYS A 841 38.48 3.27 -21.21
CA CYS A 841 39.80 3.25 -20.62
C CYS A 841 40.66 4.28 -21.36
N SER A 842 41.35 5.09 -20.57
CA SER A 842 42.44 5.99 -20.97
C SER A 842 43.27 5.48 -22.16
N ASP A 843 43.56 6.37 -23.11
CA ASP A 843 44.89 6.55 -23.68
C ASP A 843 45.11 8.02 -24.07
#